data_AF-A0A8J4UUY1-F1
#
_entry.id   AF-A0A8J4UUY1-F1
#
_cell.length_a   1.000
_cell.length_b   1.000
_cell.length_c   1.000
_cell.angle_alpha   90.00
_cell.angle_beta   90.00
_cell.angle_gamma   90.00
#
_symmetry.space_group_name_H-M   'P 1'
#
loop_
_entity.id
_entity.type
_entity.pdbx_description
1 polymer ?
#
loop_
_entity_poly.entity_id
_entity_poly.type
_entity_poly.pdbx_seq_one_letter_code
_entity_poly.pdbx_strand_id
1 'polypeptide(L)'
;SGKRNRYFYSNVRFKGFFRTTSSIGFTISFEYQGKIVWEKFSRLLTGSLVLLSYDGFQNNLIHGLVEGRPEKGSEKELQISLLDIAVADNLELLFTSTFAMIESSTFYQSYVNVLQSLQNIEYLPFQEYLLECKVETAPPAYIIKQPHVNFAHSFKEVEPKYLFNVRSSFPSKLDNMDESQIAALKHCMNSKISIILGPPGTGKSYTGVKVVDLIHHHLNESMTDEHSPIFLVCYTNHALDQFLNHILDVTKKVIRVGSRSRDPGLEKYNIRNLTRSKSAQHVNAIKERDFSYSNLTCYINELSKPINGYNELTKYALPQHLQYLDSDSLYQWMKSFAKSAEADWVLPIKKESNNAQQQQQQQQGVFDGSDDEEDEEEVEQKIFERTYDDIEKIQNIDVQRAFHILTLESDPFEEFDDINEIPEKQRNLLFRHWCQEKIIRVRALLAAEMQNYTRLSKIVTDYDDRNYRDALRGADVVAATISGASRLKRIFNNINSKVVVIEEAAEVLEAQIVSVIPTTCEHLIMIGDHLQLKPSCSVYQLSEKYNLSVSLFERMSKNGGEYVTLSHQRRMLPNISQFITPIYPDLQNHQSTIDRFNLSGPKLNGFTSNVYFLSHQVYEDDKQDSVSKVNKHEATFVIELASYIIKQGYNPEDIIILTPYSGQLLKIRSLKNSHPEKLLKE
;
A
#
# COMPACT_ATOMS: atom_id res chain seq x y z
N SER A 1 -37.03 2.88 0.43
CA SER A 1 -36.07 2.99 -0.71
C SER A 1 -34.87 2.08 -0.43
N GLY A 2 -34.98 0.79 -0.78
CA GLY A 2 -33.99 -0.25 -0.45
C GLY A 2 -32.78 -0.29 -1.37
N LYS A 3 -31.98 0.78 -1.42
CA LYS A 3 -30.63 0.68 -2.00
C LYS A 3 -29.79 -0.16 -1.04
N ARG A 4 -29.58 -1.44 -1.39
CA ARG A 4 -28.69 -2.35 -0.66
C ARG A 4 -27.30 -1.72 -0.57
N ASN A 5 -26.83 -1.46 0.65
CA ASN A 5 -25.48 -0.93 0.83
C ASN A 5 -24.48 -2.05 0.54
N ARG A 6 -23.70 -1.89 -0.54
CA ARG A 6 -22.73 -2.90 -1.00
C ARG A 6 -21.58 -3.04 0.01
N TYR A 7 -21.29 -2.04 0.82
CA TYR A 7 -20.18 -2.03 1.79
C TYR A 7 -20.57 -2.49 3.20
N PHE A 8 -21.74 -3.09 3.35
CA PHE A 8 -22.25 -3.57 4.62
C PHE A 8 -22.15 -5.09 4.74
N TYR A 9 -21.67 -5.55 5.90
CA TYR A 9 -21.47 -6.94 6.25
C TYR A 9 -22.13 -7.20 7.62
N SER A 10 -22.93 -8.26 7.70
CA SER A 10 -23.71 -8.60 8.90
C SER A 10 -23.12 -9.80 9.63
N ASN A 11 -23.60 -10.07 10.84
CA ASN A 11 -23.25 -11.26 11.62
C ASN A 11 -21.74 -11.51 11.76
N VAL A 12 -20.97 -10.42 11.94
CA VAL A 12 -19.52 -10.50 12.10
C VAL A 12 -19.19 -11.08 13.47
N ARG A 13 -18.34 -12.12 13.50
CA ARG A 13 -17.90 -12.81 14.72
C ARG A 13 -16.40 -13.07 14.69
N PHE A 14 -15.74 -12.87 15.82
CA PHE A 14 -14.32 -13.19 16.00
C PHE A 14 -14.13 -14.70 16.20
N LYS A 15 -13.13 -15.27 15.52
CA LYS A 15 -12.87 -16.72 15.42
C LYS A 15 -11.52 -17.17 15.96
N GLY A 16 -10.56 -16.27 16.05
CA GLY A 16 -9.22 -16.59 16.54
C GLY A 16 -8.24 -15.45 16.35
N PHE A 17 -6.98 -15.72 16.69
CA PHE A 17 -5.88 -14.80 16.52
C PHE A 17 -5.00 -15.22 15.34
N PHE A 18 -4.27 -14.25 14.79
CA PHE A 18 -3.14 -14.53 13.91
C PHE A 18 -2.00 -13.54 14.18
N ARG A 19 -0.81 -13.89 13.68
CA ARG A 19 0.40 -13.08 13.83
C ARG A 19 0.42 -11.99 12.77
N THR A 20 0.52 -10.71 13.17
CA THR A 20 0.90 -9.62 12.25
C THR A 20 2.34 -9.17 12.52
N THR A 21 2.88 -8.32 11.66
CA THR A 21 4.19 -7.71 11.82
C THR A 21 4.30 -6.74 13.00
N SER A 22 3.21 -6.06 13.35
CA SER A 22 3.21 -4.92 14.29
C SER A 22 2.34 -5.14 15.53
N SER A 23 1.28 -5.93 15.43
CA SER A 23 0.29 -6.18 16.49
C SER A 23 -0.26 -7.61 16.45
N ILE A 24 -1.21 -7.92 17.33
CA ILE A 24 -1.99 -9.15 17.22
C ILE A 24 -3.17 -8.94 16.28
N GLY A 25 -3.38 -9.87 15.35
CA GLY A 25 -4.49 -9.84 14.43
C GLY A 25 -5.61 -10.79 14.84
N PHE A 26 -6.79 -10.59 14.25
CA PHE A 26 -8.01 -11.34 14.48
C PHE A 26 -8.56 -11.94 13.19
N THR A 27 -8.95 -13.21 13.26
CA THR A 27 -9.77 -13.81 12.20
C THR A 27 -11.24 -13.55 12.53
N ILE A 28 -11.99 -13.02 11.57
CA ILE A 28 -13.42 -12.78 11.66
C ILE A 28 -14.16 -13.56 10.58
N SER A 29 -15.35 -14.06 10.91
CA SER A 29 -16.31 -14.58 9.94
C SER A 29 -17.46 -13.60 9.78
N PHE A 30 -18.04 -13.48 8.59
CA PHE A 30 -19.14 -12.54 8.34
C PHE A 30 -20.16 -13.08 7.33
N GLU A 31 -21.32 -12.42 7.30
CA GLU A 31 -22.32 -12.61 6.26
C GLU A 31 -22.32 -11.45 5.27
N TYR A 32 -22.55 -11.82 4.02
CA TYR A 32 -22.64 -10.88 2.91
C TYR A 32 -23.81 -11.29 2.01
N GLN A 33 -24.64 -10.31 1.63
CA GLN A 33 -25.85 -10.52 0.84
C GLN A 33 -25.58 -10.83 -0.65
N GLY A 34 -24.34 -10.68 -1.13
CA GLY A 34 -23.93 -11.02 -2.49
C GLY A 34 -23.06 -12.27 -2.57
N LYS A 35 -22.67 -12.65 -3.80
CA LYS A 35 -21.65 -13.69 -4.03
C LYS A 35 -20.26 -13.08 -3.86
N ILE A 36 -19.41 -13.77 -3.12
CA ILE A 36 -17.99 -13.46 -3.02
C ILE A 36 -17.25 -14.49 -3.87
N VAL A 37 -16.45 -13.98 -4.79
CA VAL A 37 -15.49 -14.74 -5.61
C VAL A 37 -14.22 -13.95 -5.46
N TRP A 38 -13.36 -14.34 -4.52
CA TRP A 38 -12.25 -13.51 -4.04
C TRP A 38 -11.32 -13.05 -5.16
N GLU A 39 -11.11 -13.89 -6.18
CA GLU A 39 -10.28 -13.58 -7.35
C GLU A 39 -10.78 -12.36 -8.15
N LYS A 40 -12.06 -12.03 -8.02
CA LYS A 40 -12.73 -10.92 -8.72
C LYS A 40 -13.36 -9.92 -7.76
N PHE A 41 -13.12 -10.07 -6.46
CA PHE A 41 -13.76 -9.25 -5.45
C PHE A 41 -12.91 -8.00 -5.20
N SER A 42 -13.39 -6.83 -5.60
CA SER A 42 -12.66 -5.55 -5.48
C SER A 42 -12.87 -4.85 -4.13
N ARG A 43 -13.14 -5.60 -3.07
CA ARG A 43 -13.52 -5.10 -1.73
C ARG A 43 -12.89 -5.96 -0.65
N LEU A 44 -12.85 -5.42 0.58
CA LEU A 44 -12.12 -5.95 1.73
C LEU A 44 -10.67 -6.24 1.35
N LEU A 45 -10.08 -5.31 0.60
CA LEU A 45 -8.70 -5.41 0.15
C LEU A 45 -7.79 -5.17 1.34
N THR A 46 -6.62 -5.81 1.31
CA THR A 46 -5.68 -5.65 2.41
C THR A 46 -5.20 -4.19 2.50
N GLY A 47 -5.37 -3.57 3.67
CA GLY A 47 -5.17 -2.13 3.90
C GLY A 47 -6.46 -1.30 3.91
N SER A 48 -7.63 -1.91 3.65
CA SER A 48 -8.93 -1.24 3.80
C SER A 48 -9.29 -1.02 5.27
N LEU A 49 -9.93 0.13 5.55
CA LEU A 49 -10.52 0.41 6.86
C LEU A 49 -11.90 -0.20 6.94
N VAL A 50 -12.13 -0.95 8.01
CA VAL A 50 -13.43 -1.46 8.40
C VAL A 50 -13.85 -0.89 9.74
N LEU A 51 -15.14 -0.60 9.88
CA LEU A 51 -15.77 -0.15 11.11
C LEU A 51 -16.67 -1.26 11.60
N LEU A 52 -16.45 -1.76 12.81
CA LEU A 52 -17.33 -2.71 13.48
C LEU A 52 -18.14 -2.00 14.57
N SER A 53 -19.40 -2.39 14.73
CA SER A 53 -20.27 -1.92 15.80
C SER A 53 -21.24 -3.02 16.20
N TYR A 54 -21.53 -3.12 17.49
CA TYR A 54 -22.56 -4.00 18.06
C TYR A 54 -23.83 -3.24 18.47
N ASP A 55 -23.84 -1.90 18.33
CA ASP A 55 -24.94 -1.00 18.72
C ASP A 55 -25.58 -0.25 17.54
N GLY A 56 -25.30 -0.69 16.31
CA GLY A 56 -25.86 -0.06 15.11
C GLY A 56 -25.19 1.27 14.74
N PHE A 57 -23.89 1.40 15.00
CA PHE A 57 -23.03 2.55 14.70
C PHE A 57 -23.42 3.84 15.43
N GLN A 58 -23.91 3.73 16.68
CA GLN A 58 -24.31 4.89 17.46
C GLN A 58 -23.14 5.51 18.23
N ASN A 59 -22.53 4.75 19.15
CA ASN A 59 -21.48 5.29 20.04
C ASN A 59 -20.24 4.40 20.12
N ASN A 60 -20.38 3.08 19.91
CA ASN A 60 -19.29 2.13 20.09
C ASN A 60 -18.74 1.67 18.74
N LEU A 61 -17.77 2.43 18.22
CA LEU A 61 -17.08 2.14 16.96
C LEU A 61 -15.73 1.47 17.21
N ILE A 62 -15.56 0.33 16.57
CA ILE A 62 -14.30 -0.42 16.56
C ILE A 62 -13.65 -0.23 15.19
N HIS A 63 -12.52 0.46 15.15
CA HIS A 63 -11.73 0.62 13.93
C HIS A 63 -10.85 -0.61 13.71
N GLY A 64 -10.99 -1.24 12.54
CA GLY A 64 -10.18 -2.36 12.10
C GLY A 64 -9.52 -2.10 10.76
N LEU A 65 -8.33 -2.66 10.57
CA LEU A 65 -7.62 -2.67 9.29
C LEU A 65 -7.62 -4.08 8.72
N VAL A 66 -7.92 -4.25 7.44
CA VAL A 66 -7.82 -5.56 6.78
C VAL A 66 -6.35 -5.91 6.58
N GLU A 67 -5.91 -7.03 7.16
CA GLU A 67 -4.53 -7.54 7.10
C GLU A 67 -4.39 -8.72 6.13
N GLY A 68 -5.49 -9.43 5.86
CA GLY A 68 -5.49 -10.54 4.92
C GLY A 68 -6.89 -11.01 4.54
N ARG A 69 -7.00 -11.57 3.34
CA ARG A 69 -8.22 -12.19 2.82
C ARG A 69 -7.89 -13.47 2.05
N PRO A 70 -8.83 -14.41 1.89
CA PRO A 70 -8.61 -15.59 1.07
C PRO A 70 -8.32 -15.21 -0.39
N GLU A 71 -7.35 -15.87 -1.04
CA GLU A 71 -7.03 -15.59 -2.45
C GLU A 71 -8.09 -16.15 -3.42
N LYS A 72 -8.73 -17.26 -3.04
CA LYS A 72 -9.64 -18.02 -3.90
C LYS A 72 -10.84 -18.55 -3.14
N GLY A 73 -11.91 -18.82 -3.87
CA GLY A 73 -13.12 -19.45 -3.34
C GLY A 73 -14.14 -18.44 -2.78
N SER A 74 -14.97 -18.91 -1.85
CA SER A 74 -16.14 -18.19 -1.35
C SER A 74 -16.25 -18.18 0.17
N GLU A 75 -15.17 -18.52 0.87
CA GLU A 75 -15.12 -18.47 2.33
C GLU A 75 -15.31 -17.04 2.80
N LYS A 76 -16.21 -16.83 3.77
CA LYS A 76 -16.54 -15.49 4.28
C LYS A 76 -15.77 -15.21 5.56
N GLU A 77 -14.46 -15.37 5.46
CA GLU A 77 -13.50 -15.11 6.53
C GLU A 77 -12.55 -13.99 6.11
N LEU A 78 -12.14 -13.19 7.08
CA LEU A 78 -11.23 -12.06 6.89
C LEU A 78 -10.29 -11.96 8.08
N GLN A 79 -9.06 -11.53 7.83
CA GLN A 79 -8.08 -11.22 8.87
C GLN A 79 -7.99 -9.71 9.04
N ILE A 80 -8.19 -9.24 10.27
CA ILE A 80 -8.16 -7.82 10.61
C ILE A 80 -7.25 -7.54 11.82
N SER A 81 -6.62 -6.37 11.87
CA SER A 81 -6.03 -5.81 13.09
C SER A 81 -6.93 -4.71 13.65
N LEU A 82 -6.88 -4.45 14.96
CA LEU A 82 -7.67 -3.40 15.62
C LEU A 82 -6.80 -2.19 15.92
N LEU A 83 -7.28 -0.98 15.63
CA LEU A 83 -6.48 0.26 15.73
C LEU A 83 -6.56 0.94 17.09
N ASP A 84 -7.76 1.07 17.67
CA ASP A 84 -8.00 1.97 18.82
C ASP A 84 -8.43 1.26 20.11
N ILE A 85 -8.40 -0.08 20.14
CA ILE A 85 -8.93 -0.84 21.26
C ILE A 85 -7.80 -1.42 22.09
N ALA A 86 -7.85 -1.18 23.40
CA ALA A 86 -7.16 -2.01 24.37
C ALA A 86 -7.77 -3.42 24.31
N VAL A 87 -7.21 -4.22 23.41
CA VAL A 87 -7.70 -5.56 23.06
C VAL A 87 -7.84 -6.43 24.31
N ALA A 88 -6.84 -6.39 25.18
CA ALA A 88 -6.77 -7.18 26.40
C ALA A 88 -8.00 -6.95 27.31
N ASP A 89 -8.52 -5.72 27.36
CA ASP A 89 -9.64 -5.35 28.22
C ASP A 89 -11.00 -5.70 27.59
N ASN A 90 -11.04 -5.97 26.28
CA ASN A 90 -12.28 -6.16 25.52
C ASN A 90 -12.41 -7.54 24.86
N LEU A 91 -11.52 -8.49 25.17
CA LEU A 91 -11.55 -9.86 24.61
C LEU A 91 -12.92 -10.53 24.77
N GLU A 92 -13.55 -10.38 25.93
CA GLU A 92 -14.87 -10.94 26.21
C GLU A 92 -15.92 -10.40 25.23
N LEU A 93 -15.98 -9.09 25.05
CA LEU A 93 -16.89 -8.43 24.12
C LEU A 93 -16.66 -8.92 22.69
N LEU A 94 -15.39 -8.98 22.25
CA LEU A 94 -15.02 -9.37 20.88
C LEU A 94 -15.48 -10.78 20.53
N PHE A 95 -15.32 -11.76 21.44
CA PHE A 95 -15.66 -13.16 21.15
C PHE A 95 -17.10 -13.55 21.47
N THR A 96 -17.79 -12.84 22.36
CA THR A 96 -19.19 -13.16 22.73
C THR A 96 -20.22 -12.44 21.88
N SER A 97 -19.91 -11.23 21.41
CA SER A 97 -20.86 -10.39 20.70
C SER A 97 -20.87 -10.67 19.20
N THR A 98 -21.96 -10.24 18.55
CA THR A 98 -22.06 -10.21 17.09
C THR A 98 -22.05 -8.76 16.64
N PHE A 99 -21.29 -8.47 15.59
CA PHE A 99 -21.08 -7.12 15.09
C PHE A 99 -21.68 -6.94 13.70
N ALA A 100 -22.04 -5.71 13.37
CA ALA A 100 -22.18 -5.23 12.01
C ALA A 100 -20.86 -4.58 11.59
N MET A 101 -20.49 -4.73 10.32
CA MET A 101 -19.27 -4.15 9.77
C MET A 101 -19.57 -3.35 8.52
N ILE A 102 -18.96 -2.17 8.41
CA ILE A 102 -18.98 -1.32 7.21
C ILE A 102 -17.54 -1.12 6.73
N GLU A 103 -17.34 -1.23 5.43
CA GLU A 103 -16.06 -0.94 4.78
C GLU A 103 -16.04 0.48 4.23
N SER A 104 -14.89 1.16 4.35
CA SER A 104 -14.64 2.41 3.63
C SER A 104 -14.56 2.15 2.14
N SER A 105 -15.25 2.94 1.32
CA SER A 105 -15.11 2.89 -0.14
C SER A 105 -13.74 3.39 -0.63
N THR A 106 -12.96 4.03 0.24
CA THR A 106 -11.62 4.55 -0.07
C THR A 106 -10.56 3.71 0.61
N PHE A 107 -9.44 3.49 -0.09
CA PHE A 107 -8.32 2.74 0.45
C PHE A 107 -7.65 3.51 1.58
N TYR A 108 -7.76 3.03 2.82
CA TYR A 108 -7.33 3.80 3.98
C TYR A 108 -5.82 3.96 4.08
N GLN A 109 -5.05 2.92 3.72
CA GLN A 109 -3.60 2.92 3.91
C GLN A 109 -2.87 4.00 3.07
N SER A 110 -3.43 4.41 1.93
CA SER A 110 -2.87 5.50 1.12
C SER A 110 -3.02 6.87 1.79
N TYR A 111 -4.04 7.06 2.64
CA TYR A 111 -4.31 8.32 3.33
C TYR A 111 -3.80 8.35 4.77
N VAL A 112 -3.82 7.25 5.52
CA VAL A 112 -3.47 7.24 6.95
C VAL A 112 -2.09 7.83 7.20
N ASN A 113 -1.09 7.43 6.40
CA ASN A 113 0.28 7.89 6.55
C ASN A 113 0.42 9.38 6.22
N VAL A 114 -0.34 9.87 5.22
CA VAL A 114 -0.38 11.28 4.85
C VAL A 114 -1.02 12.10 5.97
N LEU A 115 -2.18 11.66 6.48
CA LEU A 115 -2.91 12.34 7.54
C LEU A 115 -2.12 12.38 8.85
N GLN A 116 -1.55 11.26 9.26
CA GLN A 116 -0.66 11.20 10.43
C GLN A 116 0.55 12.11 10.24
N SER A 117 1.13 12.17 9.03
CA SER A 117 2.22 13.09 8.76
C SER A 117 1.78 14.54 8.93
N LEU A 118 0.64 14.94 8.34
CA LEU A 118 0.11 16.30 8.43
C LEU A 118 -0.19 16.71 9.88
N GLN A 119 -0.75 15.81 10.68
CA GLN A 119 -1.03 16.04 12.11
C GLN A 119 0.25 16.30 12.93
N ASN A 120 1.40 15.81 12.48
CA ASN A 120 2.68 15.90 13.18
C ASN A 120 3.64 16.92 12.56
N ILE A 121 3.21 17.77 11.62
CA ILE A 121 4.06 18.83 11.06
C ILE A 121 4.21 19.97 12.07
N GLU A 122 5.36 20.04 12.72
CA GLU A 122 5.74 21.20 13.56
C GLU A 122 6.36 22.33 12.71
N TYR A 123 7.21 21.96 11.75
CA TYR A 123 7.90 22.88 10.85
C TYR A 123 7.78 22.39 9.42
N LEU A 124 7.32 23.27 8.53
CA LEU A 124 7.20 23.01 7.10
C LEU A 124 8.35 23.75 6.38
N PRO A 125 9.22 23.08 5.61
CA PRO A 125 10.19 23.78 4.79
C PRO A 125 9.51 24.74 3.81
N PHE A 126 10.15 25.86 3.49
CA PHE A 126 9.68 26.81 2.49
C PHE A 126 8.35 27.52 2.80
N GLN A 127 8.00 27.74 4.08
CA GLN A 127 6.74 28.42 4.47
C GLN A 127 6.52 29.76 3.76
N GLU A 128 7.59 30.54 3.59
CA GLU A 128 7.56 31.83 2.88
C GLU A 128 7.01 31.71 1.44
N TYR A 129 7.22 30.57 0.79
CA TYR A 129 6.73 30.31 -0.57
C TYR A 129 5.39 29.55 -0.56
N LEU A 130 5.29 28.50 0.26
CA LEU A 130 4.15 27.58 0.24
C LEU A 130 2.89 28.16 0.89
N LEU A 131 3.06 28.94 1.97
CA LEU A 131 1.98 29.50 2.78
C LEU A 131 1.85 31.02 2.56
N GLU A 132 2.96 31.75 2.60
CA GLU A 132 2.96 33.22 2.48
C GLU A 132 2.93 33.70 1.01
N CYS A 133 3.04 32.77 0.04
CA CYS A 133 2.96 33.04 -1.40
C CYS A 133 4.01 34.05 -1.91
N LYS A 134 5.22 34.04 -1.34
CA LYS A 134 6.34 34.76 -1.93
C LYS A 134 6.68 34.17 -3.29
N VAL A 135 6.74 35.04 -4.31
CA VAL A 135 6.93 34.64 -5.70
C VAL A 135 8.42 34.48 -6.05
N GLU A 136 9.25 35.41 -5.59
CA GLU A 136 10.69 35.44 -5.90
C GLU A 136 11.47 34.47 -5.02
N THR A 137 12.13 33.51 -5.64
CA THR A 137 12.89 32.48 -4.95
C THR A 137 14.38 32.81 -4.89
N ALA A 138 15.00 32.58 -3.72
CA ALA A 138 16.46 32.65 -3.61
C ALA A 138 17.10 31.37 -4.19
N PRO A 139 18.40 31.39 -4.55
CA PRO A 139 19.11 30.17 -4.92
C PRO A 139 19.25 29.15 -3.77
N PRO A 140 19.42 27.85 -4.07
CA PRO A 140 19.67 26.82 -3.07
C PRO A 140 20.91 27.12 -2.22
N ALA A 141 20.88 26.74 -0.94
CA ALA A 141 21.94 27.10 0.01
C ALA A 141 23.32 26.52 -0.38
N TYR A 142 23.36 25.32 -0.95
CA TYR A 142 24.60 24.71 -1.44
C TYR A 142 25.20 25.47 -2.65
N ILE A 143 24.37 25.99 -3.55
CA ILE A 143 24.81 26.87 -4.66
C ILE A 143 25.29 28.23 -4.13
N ILE A 144 24.66 28.77 -3.09
CA ILE A 144 25.13 30.01 -2.47
C ILE A 144 26.53 29.83 -1.87
N LYS A 145 26.78 28.69 -1.21
CA LYS A 145 28.07 28.35 -0.62
C LYS A 145 29.14 28.11 -1.69
N GLN A 146 28.81 27.35 -2.74
CA GLN A 146 29.71 27.05 -3.85
C GLN A 146 29.00 27.29 -5.19
N PRO A 147 29.09 28.52 -5.74
CA PRO A 147 28.38 28.86 -6.98
C PRO A 147 29.04 28.31 -8.25
N HIS A 148 30.25 27.77 -8.14
CA HIS A 148 31.01 27.23 -9.26
C HIS A 148 30.65 25.75 -9.47
N VAL A 149 29.94 25.45 -10.55
CA VAL A 149 29.47 24.11 -10.91
C VAL A 149 30.24 23.60 -12.12
N ASN A 150 30.68 22.34 -12.05
CA ASN A 150 31.40 21.66 -13.12
C ASN A 150 30.44 20.85 -14.00
N PHE A 151 30.18 21.33 -15.21
CA PHE A 151 29.29 20.67 -16.17
C PHE A 151 29.94 19.51 -16.93
N ALA A 152 31.28 19.39 -16.90
CA ALA A 152 32.00 18.40 -17.69
C ALA A 152 31.79 16.94 -17.24
N HIS A 153 31.28 16.73 -16.01
CA HIS A 153 30.94 15.40 -15.52
C HIS A 153 29.62 14.89 -16.12
N SER A 154 28.62 15.77 -16.24
CA SER A 154 27.27 15.42 -16.69
C SER A 154 27.06 15.56 -18.20
N PHE A 155 27.96 16.29 -18.90
CA PHE A 155 27.81 16.64 -20.31
C PHE A 155 29.13 16.48 -21.07
N LYS A 156 29.08 15.96 -22.30
CA LYS A 156 30.25 15.73 -23.15
C LYS A 156 30.61 16.95 -23.98
N GLU A 157 29.60 17.62 -24.55
CA GLU A 157 29.72 18.84 -25.33
C GLU A 157 29.33 20.05 -24.47
N VAL A 158 30.33 20.57 -23.74
CA VAL A 158 30.21 21.83 -22.98
C VAL A 158 31.20 22.83 -23.54
N GLU A 159 30.70 23.99 -23.96
CA GLU A 159 31.54 25.12 -24.34
C GLU A 159 31.21 26.35 -23.51
N PRO A 160 32.20 26.97 -22.83
CA PRO A 160 33.59 26.51 -22.57
C PRO A 160 33.72 25.42 -21.49
N LYS A 161 34.81 24.63 -21.49
CA LYS A 161 35.07 23.47 -20.58
C LYS A 161 35.62 23.85 -19.19
N TYR A 162 35.08 24.87 -18.53
CA TYR A 162 35.51 25.27 -17.17
C TYR A 162 34.34 25.34 -16.17
N LEU A 163 34.64 25.60 -14.90
CA LEU A 163 33.67 25.81 -13.82
C LEU A 163 32.82 27.06 -14.07
N PHE A 164 31.51 26.91 -14.23
CA PHE A 164 30.62 28.06 -14.41
C PHE A 164 30.12 28.55 -13.06
N ASN A 165 30.19 29.85 -12.83
CA ASN A 165 29.43 30.47 -11.75
C ASN A 165 27.96 30.56 -12.20
N VAL A 166 27.15 29.58 -11.81
CA VAL A 166 25.76 29.40 -12.29
C VAL A 166 24.82 30.55 -11.93
N ARG A 167 25.26 31.45 -11.04
CA ARG A 167 24.55 32.67 -10.65
C ARG A 167 24.80 33.84 -11.60
N SER A 168 25.91 33.84 -12.34
CA SER A 168 26.28 34.93 -13.25
C SER A 168 26.40 34.50 -14.71
N SER A 169 26.76 33.25 -14.97
CA SER A 169 26.91 32.69 -16.31
C SER A 169 26.45 31.24 -16.35
N PHE A 170 25.95 30.81 -17.51
CA PHE A 170 25.50 29.44 -17.74
C PHE A 170 25.98 29.00 -19.12
N PRO A 171 26.32 27.71 -19.34
CA PRO A 171 26.70 27.21 -20.66
C PRO A 171 25.63 27.51 -21.71
N SER A 172 26.04 27.92 -22.91
CA SER A 172 25.12 28.17 -24.02
C SER A 172 24.69 26.88 -24.74
N LYS A 173 25.50 25.83 -24.68
CA LYS A 173 25.23 24.53 -25.30
C LYS A 173 25.60 23.40 -24.32
N LEU A 174 24.70 22.43 -24.19
CA LEU A 174 24.87 21.22 -23.37
C LEU A 174 24.36 20.00 -24.15
N ASP A 175 25.29 19.22 -24.73
CA ASP A 175 24.96 18.06 -25.56
C ASP A 175 23.84 18.36 -26.59
N ASN A 176 22.78 17.56 -26.58
CA ASN A 176 21.60 17.67 -27.45
C ASN A 176 20.41 18.38 -26.78
N MET A 177 20.64 19.07 -25.65
CA MET A 177 19.60 19.82 -24.95
C MET A 177 19.19 21.05 -25.75
N ASP A 178 17.89 21.29 -25.82
CA ASP A 178 17.37 22.53 -26.41
C ASP A 178 17.38 23.69 -25.39
N GLU A 179 17.16 24.90 -25.87
CA GLU A 179 17.21 26.13 -25.07
C GLU A 179 16.28 26.10 -23.87
N SER A 180 15.10 25.49 -24.00
CA SER A 180 14.12 25.40 -22.91
C SER A 180 14.57 24.44 -21.80
N GLN A 181 15.25 23.34 -22.18
CA GLN A 181 15.83 22.41 -21.23
C GLN A 181 17.06 23.01 -20.51
N ILE A 182 17.89 23.79 -21.22
CA ILE A 182 19.01 24.53 -20.61
C ILE A 182 18.49 25.60 -19.64
N ALA A 183 17.43 26.33 -20.02
CA ALA A 183 16.76 27.28 -19.15
C ALA A 183 16.19 26.62 -17.89
N ALA A 184 15.64 25.40 -18.01
CA ALA A 184 15.17 24.62 -16.87
C ALA A 184 16.30 24.23 -15.91
N LEU A 185 17.46 23.81 -16.42
CA LEU A 185 18.65 23.56 -15.59
C LEU A 185 19.11 24.84 -14.86
N LYS A 186 19.14 25.98 -15.57
CA LYS A 186 19.49 27.27 -14.99
C LYS A 186 18.51 27.68 -13.88
N HIS A 187 17.22 27.45 -14.08
CA HIS A 187 16.18 27.69 -13.07
C HIS A 187 16.43 26.86 -11.81
N CYS A 188 16.67 25.55 -11.97
CA CYS A 188 17.03 24.66 -10.87
C CYS A 188 18.24 25.14 -10.06
N MET A 189 19.25 25.72 -10.70
CA MET A 189 20.43 26.19 -9.97
C MET A 189 20.22 27.53 -9.24
N ASN A 190 19.19 28.29 -9.62
CA ASN A 190 18.96 29.65 -9.11
C ASN A 190 17.70 29.79 -8.25
N SER A 191 16.91 28.74 -8.09
CA SER A 191 15.66 28.75 -7.35
C SER A 191 15.58 27.63 -6.30
N LYS A 192 15.23 27.98 -5.06
CA LYS A 192 14.94 27.02 -3.97
C LYS A 192 13.71 26.16 -4.23
N ILE A 193 12.70 26.69 -4.94
CA ILE A 193 11.55 25.91 -5.40
C ILE A 193 11.46 26.05 -6.91
N SER A 194 11.96 25.05 -7.60
CA SER A 194 12.03 25.04 -9.06
C SER A 194 10.84 24.30 -9.64
N ILE A 195 10.09 24.96 -10.51
CA ILE A 195 8.94 24.38 -11.22
C ILE A 195 9.31 24.26 -12.71
N ILE A 196 9.26 23.03 -13.23
CA ILE A 196 9.46 22.73 -14.65
C ILE A 196 8.14 22.22 -15.21
N LEU A 197 7.53 23.03 -16.08
CA LEU A 197 6.35 22.66 -16.85
C LEU A 197 6.81 21.94 -18.11
N GLY A 198 6.43 20.67 -18.27
CA GLY A 198 6.80 19.89 -19.43
C GLY A 198 5.61 19.33 -20.19
N PRO A 199 5.22 19.94 -21.32
CA PRO A 199 4.23 19.40 -22.25
C PRO A 199 4.56 17.96 -22.71
N PRO A 200 3.60 17.24 -23.33
CA PRO A 200 3.84 15.89 -23.84
C PRO A 200 5.03 15.81 -24.80
N GLY A 201 5.94 14.86 -24.56
CA GLY A 201 7.07 14.60 -25.45
C GLY A 201 8.24 15.59 -25.38
N THR A 202 8.25 16.54 -24.45
CA THR A 202 9.33 17.56 -24.31
C THR A 202 10.55 17.10 -23.51
N GLY A 203 10.55 15.85 -23.02
CA GLY A 203 11.67 15.27 -22.31
C GLY A 203 11.74 15.60 -20.82
N LYS A 204 10.60 15.75 -20.13
CA LYS A 204 10.50 15.94 -18.66
C LYS A 204 11.49 15.07 -17.87
N SER A 205 11.39 13.75 -18.00
CA SER A 205 12.23 12.80 -17.27
C SER A 205 13.69 12.93 -17.65
N TYR A 206 14.00 13.17 -18.94
CA TYR A 206 15.38 13.41 -19.40
C TYR A 206 15.98 14.67 -18.77
N THR A 207 15.24 15.79 -18.75
CA THR A 207 15.66 17.03 -18.07
C THR A 207 15.82 16.79 -16.58
N GLY A 208 14.89 16.08 -15.93
CA GLY A 208 14.97 15.73 -14.52
C GLY A 208 16.21 14.90 -14.17
N VAL A 209 16.53 13.89 -14.97
CA VAL A 209 17.74 13.07 -14.83
C VAL A 209 18.98 13.96 -14.91
N LYS A 210 19.04 14.89 -15.88
CA LYS A 210 20.17 15.81 -16.02
C LYS A 210 20.30 16.82 -14.88
N VAL A 211 19.19 17.25 -14.29
CA VAL A 211 19.18 18.04 -13.06
C VAL A 211 19.79 17.23 -11.91
N VAL A 212 19.35 15.99 -11.70
CA VAL A 212 19.85 15.12 -10.62
C VAL A 212 21.33 14.79 -10.82
N ASP A 213 21.74 14.45 -12.04
CA ASP A 213 23.13 14.20 -12.46
C ASP A 213 24.04 15.38 -12.06
N LEU A 214 23.68 16.60 -12.49
CA LEU A 214 24.46 17.80 -12.22
C LEU A 214 24.54 18.13 -10.72
N ILE A 215 23.42 18.02 -10.00
CA ILE A 215 23.39 18.27 -8.55
C ILE A 215 24.20 17.20 -7.81
N HIS A 216 24.09 15.94 -8.19
CA HIS A 216 24.80 14.83 -7.57
C HIS A 216 26.32 15.02 -7.64
N HIS A 217 26.85 15.32 -8.82
CA HIS A 217 28.28 15.60 -8.98
C HIS A 217 28.73 16.82 -8.18
N HIS A 218 27.93 17.90 -8.21
CA HIS A 218 28.26 19.11 -7.46
C HIS A 218 28.29 18.89 -5.94
N LEU A 219 27.32 18.16 -5.38
CA LEU A 219 27.29 17.84 -3.96
C LEU A 219 28.49 16.96 -3.54
N ASN A 220 28.89 16.00 -4.38
CA ASN A 220 30.06 15.15 -4.13
C ASN A 220 31.39 15.92 -4.20
N GLU A 221 31.50 16.92 -5.07
CA GLU A 221 32.69 17.77 -5.17
C GLU A 221 32.81 18.77 -4.00
N SER A 222 31.69 19.16 -3.39
CA SER A 222 31.62 20.30 -2.45
C SER A 222 32.30 20.07 -1.09
N MET A 223 32.94 18.92 -0.83
CA MET A 223 33.68 18.61 0.42
C MET A 223 32.91 19.00 1.71
N THR A 224 31.58 18.89 1.72
CA THR A 224 30.80 19.08 2.94
C THR A 224 30.88 17.82 3.79
N ASP A 225 31.22 17.94 5.08
CA ASP A 225 31.42 16.81 6.01
C ASP A 225 30.20 15.89 6.21
N GLU A 226 29.04 16.22 5.64
CA GLU A 226 27.79 15.50 5.85
C GLU A 226 27.19 15.02 4.51
N HIS A 227 27.33 13.73 4.25
CA HIS A 227 26.71 13.04 3.11
C HIS A 227 25.18 13.14 3.19
N SER A 228 24.55 13.59 2.11
CA SER A 228 23.10 13.79 2.01
C SER A 228 22.59 13.24 0.68
N PRO A 229 21.74 12.21 0.67
CA PRO A 229 21.19 11.67 -0.56
C PRO A 229 20.23 12.66 -1.22
N ILE A 230 20.14 12.60 -2.54
CA ILE A 230 19.05 13.24 -3.30
C ILE A 230 17.81 12.36 -3.16
N PHE A 231 16.69 12.96 -2.75
CA PHE A 231 15.42 12.26 -2.61
C PHE A 231 14.56 12.47 -3.85
N LEU A 232 14.43 11.44 -4.68
CA LEU A 232 13.57 11.41 -5.85
C LEU A 232 12.21 10.78 -5.49
N VAL A 233 11.13 11.45 -5.86
CA VAL A 233 9.76 10.99 -5.64
C VAL A 233 9.03 10.99 -6.97
N CYS A 234 8.42 9.86 -7.31
CA CYS A 234 7.57 9.72 -8.50
C CYS A 234 6.14 9.35 -8.08
N TYR A 235 5.16 9.67 -8.90
CA TYR A 235 3.77 9.24 -8.65
C TYR A 235 3.65 7.72 -8.83
N THR A 236 4.11 7.19 -9.98
CA THR A 236 3.93 5.80 -10.38
C THR A 236 5.21 4.95 -10.23
N ASN A 237 5.07 3.62 -10.11
CA ASN A 237 6.24 2.71 -10.13
C ASN A 237 6.91 2.69 -11.53
N HIS A 238 6.13 2.87 -12.59
CA HIS A 238 6.67 2.92 -13.96
C HIS A 238 7.58 4.15 -14.14
N ALA A 239 7.10 5.34 -13.75
CA ALA A 239 7.90 6.56 -13.78
C ALA A 239 9.17 6.41 -12.92
N LEU A 240 9.02 5.87 -11.70
CA LEU A 240 10.14 5.59 -10.80
C LEU A 240 11.21 4.71 -11.47
N ASP A 241 10.81 3.59 -12.08
CA ASP A 241 11.72 2.63 -12.69
C ASP A 241 12.41 3.22 -13.92
N GLN A 242 11.64 3.93 -14.77
CA GLN A 242 12.18 4.62 -15.93
C GLN A 242 13.20 5.68 -15.54
N PHE A 243 12.91 6.49 -14.53
CA PHE A 243 13.84 7.51 -14.05
C PHE A 243 15.10 6.88 -13.44
N LEU A 244 14.92 5.86 -12.59
CA LEU A 244 16.03 5.15 -11.96
C LEU A 244 16.99 4.50 -12.96
N ASN A 245 16.48 3.92 -14.04
CA ASN A 245 17.31 3.28 -15.05
C ASN A 245 18.33 4.26 -15.67
N HIS A 246 17.96 5.53 -15.82
CA HIS A 246 18.90 6.55 -16.27
C HIS A 246 19.83 7.04 -15.15
N ILE A 247 19.36 7.13 -13.91
CA ILE A 247 20.18 7.51 -12.74
C ILE A 247 21.25 6.46 -12.44
N LEU A 248 21.01 5.20 -12.77
CA LEU A 248 22.02 4.15 -12.63
C LEU A 248 23.26 4.40 -13.49
N ASP A 249 23.18 5.18 -14.57
CA ASP A 249 24.35 5.58 -15.34
C ASP A 249 25.18 6.67 -14.64
N VAL A 250 24.57 7.39 -13.68
CA VAL A 250 25.22 8.43 -12.86
C VAL A 250 25.86 7.83 -11.60
N THR A 251 25.10 7.05 -10.83
CA THR A 251 25.60 6.40 -9.60
C THR A 251 24.99 5.01 -9.41
N LYS A 252 25.76 4.10 -8.80
CA LYS A 252 25.28 2.77 -8.41
C LYS A 252 24.82 2.71 -6.95
N LYS A 253 25.02 3.77 -6.15
CA LYS A 253 24.56 3.84 -4.75
C LYS A 253 23.12 4.36 -4.69
N VAL A 254 22.21 3.58 -5.25
CA VAL A 254 20.80 3.93 -5.36
C VAL A 254 19.96 3.03 -4.47
N ILE A 255 18.93 3.57 -3.83
CA ILE A 255 17.91 2.78 -3.14
C ILE A 255 16.54 3.09 -3.72
N ARG A 256 15.82 2.03 -4.07
CA ARG A 256 14.44 2.07 -4.56
C ARG A 256 13.46 1.70 -3.45
N VAL A 257 12.46 2.55 -3.25
CA VAL A 257 11.36 2.36 -2.28
C VAL A 257 10.03 2.40 -3.03
N GLY A 258 9.57 1.22 -3.42
CA GLY A 258 8.30 1.04 -4.12
C GLY A 258 7.81 -0.39 -3.95
N SER A 259 6.80 -0.76 -4.73
CA SER A 259 6.32 -2.14 -4.81
C SER A 259 7.28 -2.99 -5.67
N ARG A 260 6.86 -4.15 -6.20
CA ARG A 260 7.73 -4.94 -7.09
C ARG A 260 7.95 -4.17 -8.40
N SER A 261 9.18 -4.16 -8.91
CA SER A 261 9.50 -3.58 -10.22
C SER A 261 9.18 -4.59 -11.32
N ARG A 262 8.79 -4.08 -12.51
CA ARG A 262 8.73 -4.91 -13.72
C ARG A 262 10.12 -5.20 -14.28
N ASP A 263 11.12 -4.38 -13.92
CA ASP A 263 12.50 -4.53 -14.33
C ASP A 263 13.27 -5.38 -13.30
N PRO A 264 13.67 -6.62 -13.65
CA PRO A 264 14.44 -7.48 -12.74
C PRO A 264 15.78 -6.87 -12.31
N GLY A 265 16.34 -5.97 -13.12
CA GLY A 265 17.59 -5.27 -12.84
C GLY A 265 17.49 -4.30 -11.66
N LEU A 266 16.28 -3.79 -11.38
CA LEU A 266 16.01 -2.85 -10.30
C LEU A 266 15.70 -3.52 -8.96
N GLU A 267 15.33 -4.80 -8.95
CA GLU A 267 15.00 -5.54 -7.73
C GLU A 267 16.16 -5.57 -6.73
N LYS A 268 17.41 -5.61 -7.20
CA LYS A 268 18.60 -5.57 -6.31
C LYS A 268 18.76 -4.24 -5.56
N TYR A 269 18.18 -3.15 -6.07
CA TYR A 269 18.19 -1.83 -5.43
C TYR A 269 16.97 -1.61 -4.52
N ASN A 270 16.01 -2.54 -4.49
CA ASN A 270 14.86 -2.44 -3.60
C ASN A 270 15.31 -2.53 -2.14
N ILE A 271 14.87 -1.57 -1.33
CA ILE A 271 15.25 -1.47 0.08
C ILE A 271 15.03 -2.78 0.86
N ARG A 272 13.97 -3.54 0.53
CA ARG A 272 13.64 -4.82 1.15
C ARG A 272 14.70 -5.91 0.91
N ASN A 273 15.40 -5.84 -0.22
CA ASN A 273 16.42 -6.80 -0.59
C ASN A 273 17.79 -6.43 0.01
N LEU A 274 18.03 -5.14 0.25
CA LEU A 274 19.27 -4.62 0.84
C LEU A 274 19.36 -4.86 2.35
N THR A 275 18.23 -4.89 3.06
CA THR A 275 18.20 -5.07 4.53
C THR A 275 17.96 -6.51 5.00
N ARG A 276 18.12 -7.50 4.11
CA ARG A 276 17.91 -8.92 4.46
C ARG A 276 18.88 -9.45 5.51
N SER A 277 20.10 -8.89 5.61
CA SER A 277 21.07 -9.31 6.62
C SER A 277 20.69 -8.74 7.99
N LYS A 278 20.16 -9.60 8.87
CA LYS A 278 19.77 -9.23 10.23
C LYS A 278 20.91 -9.47 11.21
N SER A 279 21.15 -8.52 12.11
CA SER A 279 22.10 -8.69 13.21
C SER A 279 21.66 -9.81 14.16
N ALA A 280 22.60 -10.41 14.91
CA ALA A 280 22.28 -11.45 15.88
C ALA A 280 21.25 -10.98 16.93
N GLN A 281 21.33 -9.72 17.35
CA GLN A 281 20.36 -9.11 18.27
C GLN A 281 18.97 -9.01 17.65
N HIS A 282 18.87 -8.59 16.38
CA HIS A 282 17.60 -8.52 15.67
C HIS A 282 16.98 -9.91 15.48
N VAL A 283 17.78 -10.92 15.12
CA VAL A 283 17.32 -12.32 15.02
C VAL A 283 16.82 -12.83 16.38
N ASN A 284 17.49 -12.51 17.49
CA ASN A 284 17.05 -12.88 18.83
C ASN A 284 15.73 -12.19 19.21
N ALA A 285 15.57 -10.90 18.92
CA ALA A 285 14.31 -10.18 19.16
C ALA A 285 13.13 -10.80 18.39
N ILE A 286 13.35 -11.25 17.15
CA ILE A 286 12.35 -11.97 16.36
C ILE A 286 11.98 -13.30 17.03
N LYS A 287 12.99 -14.08 17.47
CA LYS A 287 12.75 -15.35 18.18
C LYS A 287 11.98 -15.16 19.48
N GLU A 288 12.32 -14.14 20.27
CA GLU A 288 11.59 -13.81 21.50
C GLU A 288 10.13 -13.44 21.22
N ARG A 289 9.88 -12.62 20.19
CA ARG A 289 8.53 -12.27 19.75
C ARG A 289 7.76 -13.52 19.30
N ASP A 290 8.37 -14.40 18.51
CA ASP A 290 7.74 -15.61 18.00
C ASP A 290 7.47 -16.63 19.13
N PHE A 291 8.33 -16.68 20.14
CA PHE A 291 8.07 -17.44 21.37
C PHE A 291 6.87 -16.88 22.15
N SER A 292 6.78 -15.55 22.30
CA SER A 292 5.61 -14.89 22.90
C SER A 292 4.31 -15.20 22.15
N TYR A 293 4.34 -15.22 20.81
CA TYR A 293 3.19 -15.66 19.99
C TYR A 293 2.79 -17.13 20.24
N SER A 294 3.78 -18.01 20.42
CA SER A 294 3.53 -19.42 20.75
C SER A 294 2.84 -19.55 22.12
N ASN A 295 3.24 -18.73 23.10
CA ASN A 295 2.59 -18.66 24.42
C ASN A 295 1.15 -18.15 24.32
N LEU A 296 0.90 -17.09 23.53
CA LEU A 296 -0.45 -16.58 23.27
C LEU A 296 -1.38 -17.68 22.73
N THR A 297 -0.87 -18.43 21.75
CA THR A 297 -1.60 -19.56 21.15
C THR A 297 -1.86 -20.67 22.17
N CYS A 298 -0.92 -20.91 23.09
CA CYS A 298 -1.12 -21.87 24.18
C CYS A 298 -2.21 -21.40 25.15
N TYR A 299 -2.17 -20.14 25.63
CA TYR A 299 -3.13 -19.62 26.60
C TYR A 299 -4.55 -19.53 26.03
N ILE A 300 -4.72 -19.12 24.77
CA ILE A 300 -6.06 -19.14 24.16
C ILE A 300 -6.58 -20.58 23.98
N ASN A 301 -5.71 -21.52 23.61
CA ASN A 301 -6.09 -22.93 23.55
C ASN A 301 -6.42 -23.48 24.94
N GLU A 302 -5.79 -22.98 26.00
CA GLU A 302 -6.09 -23.35 27.38
C GLU A 302 -7.45 -22.80 27.85
N LEU A 303 -7.83 -21.59 27.41
CA LEU A 303 -9.16 -21.01 27.66
C LEU A 303 -10.28 -21.84 27.05
N SER A 304 -10.09 -22.40 25.85
CA SER A 304 -11.11 -23.22 25.18
C SER A 304 -11.25 -24.63 25.77
N LYS A 305 -10.23 -25.13 26.50
CA LYS A 305 -10.23 -26.49 27.06
C LYS A 305 -10.97 -26.56 28.40
N PRO A 306 -11.92 -27.51 28.59
CA PRO A 306 -12.52 -27.74 29.89
C PRO A 306 -11.52 -28.35 30.89
N ILE A 307 -11.82 -28.27 32.19
CA ILE A 307 -11.06 -29.00 33.22
C ILE A 307 -11.36 -30.50 33.04
N ASN A 308 -10.34 -31.30 32.70
CA ASN A 308 -10.51 -32.69 32.30
C ASN A 308 -9.68 -33.70 33.12
N GLY A 309 -9.19 -33.31 34.30
CA GLY A 309 -8.47 -34.23 35.18
C GLY A 309 -7.95 -33.60 36.46
N TYR A 310 -7.53 -34.47 37.38
CA TYR A 310 -7.08 -34.09 38.73
C TYR A 310 -5.89 -33.13 38.71
N ASN A 311 -4.89 -33.37 37.87
CA ASN A 311 -3.69 -32.52 37.76
C ASN A 311 -4.00 -31.10 37.24
N GLU A 312 -5.03 -30.94 36.40
CA GLU A 312 -5.48 -29.62 35.98
C GLU A 312 -6.28 -28.95 37.10
N LEU A 313 -7.16 -29.72 37.76
CA LEU A 313 -7.95 -29.22 38.86
C LEU A 313 -7.09 -28.71 40.04
N THR A 314 -5.99 -29.40 40.35
CA THR A 314 -5.08 -29.02 41.46
C THR A 314 -4.47 -27.63 41.31
N LYS A 315 -4.48 -27.06 40.09
CA LYS A 315 -3.97 -25.71 39.85
C LYS A 315 -4.96 -24.63 40.29
N TYR A 316 -6.25 -24.94 40.36
CA TYR A 316 -7.33 -23.96 40.55
C TYR A 316 -8.17 -24.22 41.80
N ALA A 317 -8.28 -25.48 42.25
CA ALA A 317 -8.96 -25.84 43.48
C ALA A 317 -8.12 -25.52 44.73
N LEU A 318 -8.77 -25.22 45.84
CA LEU A 318 -8.12 -25.03 47.13
C LEU A 318 -7.51 -26.36 47.64
N PRO A 319 -6.36 -26.33 48.35
CA PRO A 319 -5.73 -27.53 48.88
C PRO A 319 -6.63 -28.40 49.77
N GLN A 320 -7.56 -27.77 50.50
CA GLN A 320 -8.54 -28.45 51.36
C GLN A 320 -9.53 -29.29 50.56
N HIS A 321 -9.95 -28.80 49.39
CA HIS A 321 -10.84 -29.53 48.47
C HIS A 321 -10.17 -30.77 47.86
N LEU A 322 -8.84 -30.77 47.76
CA LEU A 322 -8.06 -31.84 47.13
C LEU A 322 -7.74 -33.00 48.09
N GLN A 323 -7.92 -32.82 49.41
CA GLN A 323 -7.65 -33.88 50.39
C GLN A 323 -8.59 -35.10 50.25
N TYR A 324 -9.77 -34.90 49.67
CA TYR A 324 -10.84 -35.90 49.56
C TYR A 324 -11.08 -36.39 48.12
N LEU A 325 -10.22 -35.98 47.17
CA LEU A 325 -10.33 -36.30 45.75
C LEU A 325 -9.03 -36.94 45.27
N ASP A 326 -9.07 -38.16 44.76
CA ASP A 326 -8.03 -38.72 43.88
C ASP A 326 -8.50 -38.71 42.42
N SER A 327 -7.65 -39.17 41.49
CA SER A 327 -7.95 -39.24 40.05
C SER A 327 -9.29 -39.93 39.75
N ASP A 328 -9.52 -41.09 40.38
CA ASP A 328 -10.70 -41.92 40.11
C ASP A 328 -11.95 -41.36 40.82
N SER A 329 -11.78 -40.81 42.02
CA SER A 329 -12.82 -40.15 42.80
C SER A 329 -13.30 -38.87 42.11
N LEU A 330 -12.40 -38.07 41.52
CA LEU A 330 -12.77 -36.90 40.73
C LEU A 330 -13.60 -37.30 39.51
N TYR A 331 -13.21 -38.35 38.79
CA TYR A 331 -13.96 -38.82 37.64
C TYR A 331 -15.37 -39.29 38.03
N GLN A 332 -15.51 -40.02 39.14
CA GLN A 332 -16.82 -40.43 39.66
C GLN A 332 -17.64 -39.23 40.18
N TRP A 333 -16.99 -38.28 40.84
CA TRP A 333 -17.58 -37.04 41.35
C TRP A 333 -18.12 -36.21 40.18
N MET A 334 -17.32 -35.98 39.13
CA MET A 334 -17.75 -35.31 37.89
C MET A 334 -18.92 -36.01 37.22
N LYS A 335 -18.87 -37.35 37.12
CA LYS A 335 -19.94 -38.16 36.52
C LYS A 335 -21.24 -38.10 37.33
N SER A 336 -21.18 -37.81 38.63
CA SER A 336 -22.35 -37.78 39.52
C SER A 336 -23.33 -36.65 39.19
N PHE A 337 -22.84 -35.51 38.71
CA PHE A 337 -23.67 -34.35 38.33
C PHE A 337 -23.72 -34.08 36.82
N ALA A 338 -22.99 -34.87 36.01
CA ALA A 338 -22.99 -34.84 34.54
C ALA A 338 -24.35 -35.13 33.88
N LYS A 339 -25.39 -35.48 34.64
CA LYS A 339 -26.75 -35.76 34.15
C LYS A 339 -27.70 -34.55 34.24
N SER A 340 -27.30 -33.49 34.92
CA SER A 340 -28.06 -32.25 35.01
C SER A 340 -27.90 -31.41 33.74
N ALA A 341 -28.90 -30.60 33.37
CA ALA A 341 -28.98 -29.87 32.10
C ALA A 341 -27.85 -28.85 31.82
N GLU A 342 -26.84 -28.76 32.70
CA GLU A 342 -25.64 -27.92 32.60
C GLU A 342 -24.41 -28.72 32.10
N ALA A 343 -24.61 -29.96 31.66
CA ALA A 343 -23.59 -30.96 31.30
C ALA A 343 -22.79 -30.71 29.99
N ASP A 344 -22.76 -29.49 29.46
CA ASP A 344 -21.99 -29.18 28.23
C ASP A 344 -20.48 -29.06 28.47
N TRP A 345 -20.00 -29.18 29.72
CA TRP A 345 -18.57 -29.13 30.09
C TRP A 345 -18.00 -30.41 30.71
N VAL A 346 -18.81 -31.47 30.89
CA VAL A 346 -18.38 -32.63 31.69
C VAL A 346 -17.95 -33.86 30.86
N LEU A 347 -18.16 -33.90 29.54
CA LEU A 347 -17.71 -35.04 28.73
C LEU A 347 -17.15 -34.65 27.34
N PRO A 348 -15.99 -35.17 26.93
CA PRO A 348 -15.50 -35.01 25.56
C PRO A 348 -16.38 -35.83 24.60
N ILE A 349 -17.11 -35.15 23.72
CA ILE A 349 -17.84 -35.82 22.64
C ILE A 349 -16.83 -36.22 21.54
N LYS A 350 -16.54 -37.52 21.54
CA LYS A 350 -16.03 -38.40 20.46
C LYS A 350 -14.56 -38.29 19.99
N LYS A 351 -13.97 -39.48 19.87
CA LYS A 351 -12.72 -39.80 19.16
C LYS A 351 -12.74 -39.23 17.74
N GLU A 352 -11.79 -38.35 17.45
CA GLU A 352 -11.33 -38.13 16.08
C GLU A 352 -10.68 -39.41 15.56
N SER A 353 -11.29 -39.99 14.53
CA SER A 353 -10.64 -40.95 13.66
C SER A 353 -9.69 -40.19 12.76
N ASN A 354 -8.39 -40.39 13.00
CA ASN A 354 -7.31 -40.08 12.07
C ASN A 354 -7.65 -40.60 10.68
N ASN A 355 -7.69 -39.71 9.68
CA ASN A 355 -7.39 -40.02 8.29
C ASN A 355 -6.95 -38.73 7.59
N ALA A 356 -5.70 -38.36 7.80
CA ALA A 356 -4.97 -37.48 6.89
C ALA A 356 -4.01 -38.36 6.07
N GLN A 357 -4.42 -38.73 4.86
CA GLN A 357 -3.51 -39.23 3.83
C GLN A 357 -3.51 -38.27 2.64
N GLN A 358 -2.34 -37.63 2.49
CA GLN A 358 -1.61 -37.36 1.25
C GLN A 358 -2.43 -37.11 -0.02
N GLN A 359 -2.43 -35.85 -0.48
CA GLN A 359 -2.26 -35.54 -1.89
C GLN A 359 -1.29 -34.35 -2.03
N GLN A 360 -0.02 -34.65 -2.26
CA GLN A 360 0.86 -33.76 -2.99
C GLN A 360 0.60 -34.00 -4.48
N GLN A 361 0.01 -33.02 -5.17
CA GLN A 361 0.14 -32.90 -6.61
C GLN A 361 0.85 -31.59 -6.91
N GLN A 362 2.00 -31.73 -7.56
CA GLN A 362 2.71 -30.68 -8.26
C GLN A 362 1.78 -30.06 -9.31
N GLN A 363 1.64 -28.74 -9.30
CA GLN A 363 1.30 -27.99 -10.50
C GLN A 363 2.25 -26.81 -10.64
N GLN A 364 3.17 -26.94 -11.59
CA GLN A 364 3.83 -25.82 -12.25
C GLN A 364 2.76 -25.04 -13.02
N GLY A 365 2.43 -23.84 -12.52
CA GLY A 365 1.63 -22.86 -13.25
C GLY A 365 2.55 -21.91 -13.99
N VAL A 366 2.50 -21.95 -15.32
CA VAL A 366 3.10 -20.96 -16.20
C VAL A 366 2.45 -19.60 -15.92
N PHE A 367 3.28 -18.63 -15.56
CA PHE A 367 2.91 -17.23 -15.37
C PHE A 367 2.67 -16.61 -16.75
N ASP A 368 1.43 -16.24 -17.04
CA ASP A 368 1.10 -15.34 -18.15
C ASP A 368 1.17 -13.92 -17.57
N GLY A 369 2.25 -13.22 -17.91
CA GLY A 369 2.52 -11.87 -17.45
C GLY A 369 1.96 -10.86 -18.43
N SER A 370 0.78 -10.33 -18.14
CA SER A 370 0.26 -9.15 -18.87
C SER A 370 -0.77 -8.42 -18.01
N ASP A 371 -0.32 -7.77 -16.94
CA ASP A 371 -1.16 -6.83 -16.19
C ASP A 371 -0.78 -5.40 -16.63
N ASP A 372 -1.35 -4.92 -17.73
CA ASP A 372 -1.26 -3.51 -18.11
C ASP A 372 -2.43 -2.71 -17.54
N GLU A 373 -2.06 -1.60 -16.89
CA GLU A 373 -2.86 -0.48 -16.39
C GLU A 373 -4.24 -0.88 -15.83
N GLU A 374 -4.22 -1.64 -14.74
CA GLU A 374 -5.31 -1.60 -13.77
C GLU A 374 -5.22 -0.29 -12.97
N ASP A 375 -6.34 0.25 -12.49
CA ASP A 375 -6.39 1.47 -11.67
C ASP A 375 -5.31 1.38 -10.57
N GLU A 376 -4.43 2.39 -10.45
CA GLU A 376 -3.21 2.25 -9.62
C GLU A 376 -3.51 1.94 -8.15
N GLU A 377 -4.66 2.40 -7.63
CA GLU A 377 -5.15 1.99 -6.31
C GLU A 377 -5.49 0.49 -6.28
N GLU A 378 -6.09 -0.07 -7.34
CA GLU A 378 -6.43 -1.49 -7.48
C GLU A 378 -5.18 -2.38 -7.64
N VAL A 379 -4.15 -1.87 -8.34
CA VAL A 379 -2.83 -2.50 -8.46
C VAL A 379 -2.10 -2.48 -7.12
N GLU A 380 -2.06 -1.34 -6.42
CA GLU A 380 -1.48 -1.24 -5.08
C GLU A 380 -2.19 -2.18 -4.10
N GLN A 381 -3.51 -2.28 -4.18
CA GLN A 381 -4.34 -3.19 -3.37
C GLN A 381 -4.02 -4.67 -3.64
N LYS A 382 -3.97 -5.10 -4.90
CA LYS A 382 -3.64 -6.49 -5.28
C LYS A 382 -2.17 -6.86 -5.03
N ILE A 383 -1.24 -5.89 -5.07
CA ILE A 383 0.17 -6.12 -4.79
C ILE A 383 0.45 -6.19 -3.27
N PHE A 384 -0.30 -5.47 -2.45
CA PHE A 384 -0.19 -5.58 -1.00
C PHE A 384 -0.55 -7.01 -0.52
N GLU A 385 -1.58 -7.62 -1.14
CA GLU A 385 -1.97 -9.02 -0.91
C GLU A 385 -0.84 -10.02 -1.18
N ARG A 386 0.03 -9.76 -2.18
CA ARG A 386 1.16 -10.65 -2.55
C ARG A 386 2.44 -10.44 -1.73
N THR A 387 2.48 -9.50 -0.79
CA THR A 387 3.69 -9.23 0.01
C THR A 387 3.70 -9.99 1.35
N TYR A 388 2.60 -10.67 1.69
CA TYR A 388 2.44 -11.42 2.94
C TYR A 388 2.32 -12.93 2.69
N ASP A 389 3.25 -13.48 1.89
CA ASP A 389 3.31 -14.90 1.52
C ASP A 389 3.57 -15.87 2.72
N ASP A 390 3.73 -15.37 3.94
CA ASP A 390 4.02 -16.15 5.15
C ASP A 390 2.89 -16.08 6.21
N ILE A 391 1.61 -16.06 5.79
CA ILE A 391 0.49 -16.16 6.73
C ILE A 391 0.14 -17.64 6.93
N GLU A 392 0.55 -18.19 8.08
CA GLU A 392 0.22 -19.55 8.50
C GLU A 392 -1.32 -19.75 8.55
N LYS A 393 -1.77 -20.92 8.10
CA LYS A 393 -3.19 -21.31 8.14
C LYS A 393 -3.72 -21.31 9.57
N ILE A 394 -4.80 -20.56 9.78
CA ILE A 394 -5.44 -20.29 11.06
C ILE A 394 -6.00 -21.57 11.72
N GLN A 395 -5.80 -21.70 13.03
CA GLN A 395 -6.58 -22.61 13.89
C GLN A 395 -7.86 -21.91 14.35
N ASN A 396 -9.03 -22.51 14.08
CA ASN A 396 -10.31 -22.06 14.63
C ASN A 396 -10.32 -22.31 16.15
N ILE A 397 -10.32 -21.25 16.96
CA ILE A 397 -10.30 -21.36 18.43
C ILE A 397 -11.62 -20.83 18.98
N ASP A 398 -12.49 -21.72 19.44
CA ASP A 398 -13.78 -21.36 20.04
C ASP A 398 -13.64 -21.07 21.54
N VAL A 399 -13.59 -19.78 21.89
CA VAL A 399 -13.57 -19.30 23.29
C VAL A 399 -14.94 -18.83 23.79
N GLN A 400 -16.00 -18.87 22.96
CA GLN A 400 -17.32 -18.33 23.32
C GLN A 400 -17.89 -19.00 24.58
N ARG A 401 -17.67 -20.31 24.69
CA ARG A 401 -18.12 -21.12 25.83
C ARG A 401 -17.42 -20.74 27.14
N ALA A 402 -16.13 -20.43 27.09
CA ALA A 402 -15.38 -20.02 28.27
C ALA A 402 -15.90 -18.68 28.82
N PHE A 403 -16.13 -17.71 27.94
CA PHE A 403 -16.69 -16.42 28.35
C PHE A 403 -18.15 -16.53 28.82
N HIS A 404 -18.96 -17.42 28.24
CA HIS A 404 -20.32 -17.67 28.74
C HIS A 404 -20.31 -18.15 30.21
N ILE A 405 -19.36 -19.00 30.61
CA ILE A 405 -19.24 -19.48 32.00
C ILE A 405 -18.96 -18.35 32.99
N LEU A 406 -18.23 -17.31 32.58
CA LEU A 406 -18.00 -16.12 33.41
C LEU A 406 -19.28 -15.29 33.62
N THR A 407 -20.21 -15.32 32.66
CA THR A 407 -21.47 -14.56 32.74
C THR A 407 -22.56 -15.23 33.59
N LEU A 408 -22.37 -16.49 33.98
CA LEU A 408 -23.32 -17.22 34.82
C LEU A 408 -23.26 -16.70 36.26
N GLU A 409 -24.42 -16.49 36.88
CA GLU A 409 -24.52 -16.10 38.29
C GLU A 409 -23.77 -17.09 39.18
N SER A 410 -22.92 -16.54 40.05
CA SER A 410 -22.30 -17.28 41.14
C SER A 410 -23.28 -17.27 42.32
N ASP A 411 -24.14 -18.29 42.41
CA ASP A 411 -24.88 -18.51 43.66
C ASP A 411 -23.87 -18.78 44.79
N PRO A 412 -24.10 -18.26 46.01
CA PRO A 412 -23.27 -18.60 47.16
C PRO A 412 -23.32 -20.12 47.37
N PHE A 413 -22.15 -20.77 47.37
CA PHE A 413 -22.03 -22.16 47.77
C PHE A 413 -21.66 -22.22 49.26
N GLU A 414 -22.24 -23.16 49.98
CA GLU A 414 -21.88 -23.42 51.38
C GLU A 414 -20.49 -24.09 51.39
N GLU A 415 -19.59 -23.64 52.27
CA GLU A 415 -18.29 -24.28 52.48
C GLU A 415 -18.50 -25.56 53.31
N PHE A 416 -18.09 -26.70 52.77
CA PHE A 416 -18.10 -28.00 53.45
C PHE A 416 -16.68 -28.52 53.63
N ASP A 417 -16.40 -29.13 54.78
CA ASP A 417 -15.10 -29.74 55.06
C ASP A 417 -14.82 -30.97 54.17
N ASP A 418 -15.85 -31.77 53.84
CA ASP A 418 -15.77 -32.90 52.90
C ASP A 418 -16.57 -32.64 51.61
N ILE A 419 -15.87 -32.70 50.48
CA ILE A 419 -16.42 -32.45 49.15
C ILE A 419 -17.42 -33.52 48.69
N ASN A 420 -17.38 -34.71 49.31
CA ASN A 420 -18.29 -35.81 49.02
C ASN A 420 -19.63 -35.65 49.74
N GLU A 421 -19.71 -34.82 50.79
CA GLU A 421 -20.95 -34.52 51.52
C GLU A 421 -21.79 -33.43 50.83
N ILE A 422 -21.22 -32.74 49.84
CA ILE A 422 -21.90 -31.68 49.08
C ILE A 422 -23.09 -32.25 48.29
N PRO A 423 -24.30 -31.67 48.42
CA PRO A 423 -25.46 -31.97 47.57
C PRO A 423 -25.20 -31.79 46.07
N GLU A 424 -25.82 -32.62 45.23
CA GLU A 424 -25.59 -32.65 43.76
C GLU A 424 -25.72 -31.27 43.09
N LYS A 425 -26.69 -30.43 43.53
CA LYS A 425 -26.86 -29.05 43.04
C LYS A 425 -25.68 -28.13 43.39
N GLN A 426 -25.08 -28.28 44.57
CA GLN A 426 -23.96 -27.45 45.02
C GLN A 426 -22.62 -27.93 44.43
N ARG A 427 -22.51 -29.21 44.03
CA ARG A 427 -21.32 -29.72 43.29
C ARG A 427 -21.13 -29.03 41.94
N ASN A 428 -22.22 -28.78 41.20
CA ASN A 428 -22.19 -28.00 39.97
C ASN A 428 -21.67 -26.56 40.20
N LEU A 429 -22.12 -25.92 41.28
CA LEU A 429 -21.69 -24.56 41.63
C LEU A 429 -20.20 -24.51 41.98
N LEU A 430 -19.70 -25.47 42.75
CA LEU A 430 -18.28 -25.56 43.08
C LEU A 430 -17.41 -25.84 41.84
N PHE A 431 -17.83 -26.76 40.97
CA PHE A 431 -17.11 -27.03 39.71
C PHE A 431 -17.14 -25.81 38.78
N ARG A 432 -18.27 -25.10 38.69
CA ARG A 432 -18.39 -23.83 37.95
C ARG A 432 -17.43 -22.78 38.51
N HIS A 433 -17.34 -22.64 39.83
CA HIS A 433 -16.41 -21.72 40.48
C HIS A 433 -14.95 -22.04 40.10
N TRP A 434 -14.54 -23.32 40.09
CA TRP A 434 -13.20 -23.69 39.62
C TRP A 434 -12.96 -23.39 38.14
N CYS A 435 -13.98 -23.57 37.30
CA CYS A 435 -13.90 -23.19 35.89
C CYS A 435 -13.74 -21.67 35.73
N GLN A 436 -14.50 -20.88 36.49
CA GLN A 436 -14.39 -19.42 36.51
C GLN A 436 -13.00 -18.96 36.98
N GLU A 437 -12.47 -19.55 38.06
CA GLU A 437 -11.11 -19.29 38.55
C GLU A 437 -10.04 -19.62 37.50
N LYS A 438 -10.15 -20.76 36.81
CA LYS A 438 -9.28 -21.09 35.68
C LYS A 438 -9.34 -20.00 34.62
N ILE A 439 -10.54 -19.63 34.17
CA ILE A 439 -10.72 -18.67 33.08
C ILE A 439 -10.15 -17.30 33.49
N ILE A 440 -10.39 -16.83 34.72
CA ILE A 440 -9.86 -15.56 35.24
C ILE A 440 -8.33 -15.57 35.22
N ARG A 441 -7.69 -16.64 35.72
CA ARG A 441 -6.23 -16.74 35.75
C ARG A 441 -5.62 -16.80 34.35
N VAL A 442 -6.15 -17.66 33.47
CA VAL A 442 -5.64 -17.76 32.10
C VAL A 442 -5.88 -16.47 31.32
N ARG A 443 -7.00 -15.78 31.56
CA ARG A 443 -7.27 -14.44 30.97
C ARG A 443 -6.23 -13.41 31.40
N ALA A 444 -5.84 -13.39 32.67
CA ALA A 444 -4.80 -12.50 33.17
C ALA A 444 -3.43 -12.80 32.52
N LEU A 445 -3.06 -14.07 32.38
CA LEU A 445 -1.84 -14.49 31.68
C LEU A 445 -1.86 -14.09 30.19
N LEU A 446 -2.99 -14.31 29.51
CA LEU A 446 -3.19 -13.93 28.12
C LEU A 446 -3.02 -12.42 27.93
N ALA A 447 -3.65 -11.60 28.79
CA ALA A 447 -3.53 -10.14 28.74
C ALA A 447 -2.08 -9.68 28.93
N ALA A 448 -1.36 -10.25 29.90
CA ALA A 448 0.05 -9.94 30.14
C ALA A 448 0.95 -10.33 28.94
N GLU A 449 0.71 -11.50 28.35
CA GLU A 449 1.47 -11.96 27.17
C GLU A 449 1.15 -11.11 25.93
N MET A 450 -0.08 -10.63 25.75
CA MET A 450 -0.44 -9.72 24.64
C MET A 450 0.33 -8.39 24.72
N GLN A 451 0.48 -7.85 25.94
CA GLN A 451 1.29 -6.66 26.17
C GLN A 451 2.78 -6.93 25.88
N ASN A 452 3.28 -8.09 26.30
CA ASN A 452 4.65 -8.51 26.00
C ASN A 452 4.90 -8.66 24.48
N TYR A 453 3.98 -9.31 23.75
CA TYR A 453 4.04 -9.47 22.30
C TYR A 453 4.06 -8.11 21.59
N THR A 454 3.21 -7.17 22.02
CA THR A 454 3.15 -5.82 21.45
C THR A 454 4.47 -5.07 21.67
N ARG A 455 5.04 -5.17 22.89
CA ARG A 455 6.35 -4.59 23.22
C ARG A 455 7.47 -5.19 22.36
N LEU A 456 7.53 -6.52 22.22
CA LEU A 456 8.54 -7.21 21.41
C LEU A 456 8.40 -6.89 19.92
N SER A 457 7.17 -6.80 19.41
CA SER A 457 6.89 -6.41 18.03
C SER A 457 7.38 -4.99 17.73
N LYS A 458 7.23 -4.06 18.68
CA LYS A 458 7.81 -2.72 18.59
C LYS A 458 9.34 -2.75 18.51
N ILE A 459 9.99 -3.56 19.35
CA ILE A 459 11.46 -3.71 19.33
C ILE A 459 11.95 -4.24 17.97
N VAL A 460 11.29 -5.28 17.42
CA VAL A 460 11.62 -5.80 16.08
C VAL A 460 11.46 -4.71 15.02
N THR A 461 10.36 -3.97 15.08
CA THR A 461 10.09 -2.86 14.16
C THR A 461 11.16 -1.76 14.25
N ASP A 462 11.63 -1.43 15.46
CA ASP A 462 12.70 -0.45 15.68
C ASP A 462 14.04 -0.92 15.10
N TYR A 463 14.33 -2.22 15.12
CA TYR A 463 15.51 -2.78 14.44
C TYR A 463 15.38 -2.68 12.92
N ASP A 464 14.21 -3.02 12.35
CA ASP A 464 13.95 -2.87 10.92
C ASP A 464 14.11 -1.40 10.48
N ASP A 465 13.55 -0.46 11.23
CA ASP A 465 13.66 0.98 10.96
C ASP A 465 15.09 1.48 10.98
N ARG A 466 15.92 1.00 11.92
CA ARG A 466 17.35 1.34 11.97
C ARG A 466 18.08 0.83 10.73
N ASN A 467 17.85 -0.42 10.34
CA ASN A 467 18.48 -1.00 9.16
C ASN A 467 18.09 -0.22 7.89
N TYR A 468 16.81 0.15 7.77
CA TYR A 468 16.35 0.98 6.67
C TYR A 468 16.96 2.38 6.70
N ARG A 469 17.02 3.03 7.86
CA ARG A 469 17.66 4.35 8.02
C ARG A 469 19.12 4.32 7.58
N ASP A 470 19.88 3.34 8.05
CA ASP A 470 21.32 3.24 7.77
C ASP A 470 21.57 2.97 6.28
N ALA A 471 20.75 2.12 5.65
CA ALA A 471 20.80 1.91 4.22
C ALA A 471 20.50 3.21 3.44
N LEU A 472 19.42 3.90 3.79
CA LEU A 472 18.97 5.13 3.12
C LEU A 472 19.98 6.26 3.24
N ARG A 473 20.65 6.40 4.40
CA ARG A 473 21.73 7.38 4.60
C ARG A 473 23.00 7.05 3.82
N GLY A 474 23.26 5.77 3.54
CA GLY A 474 24.42 5.34 2.75
C GLY A 474 24.27 5.50 1.24
N ALA A 475 23.05 5.82 0.76
CA ALA A 475 22.76 6.00 -0.65
C ALA A 475 23.15 7.40 -1.15
N ASP A 476 23.43 7.53 -2.43
CA ASP A 476 23.59 8.82 -3.11
C ASP A 476 22.22 9.34 -3.60
N VAL A 477 21.36 8.42 -4.05
CA VAL A 477 19.99 8.71 -4.48
C VAL A 477 19.04 7.73 -3.82
N VAL A 478 18.04 8.26 -3.12
CA VAL A 478 16.89 7.50 -2.65
C VAL A 478 15.73 7.84 -3.56
N ALA A 479 15.15 6.85 -4.22
CA ALA A 479 14.04 7.04 -5.12
C ALA A 479 12.81 6.26 -4.62
N ALA A 480 11.66 6.92 -4.54
CA ALA A 480 10.44 6.33 -4.01
C ALA A 480 9.20 6.70 -4.83
N THR A 481 8.21 5.81 -4.86
CA THR A 481 6.84 6.21 -5.18
C THR A 481 6.29 7.10 -4.06
N ILE A 482 5.38 8.02 -4.35
CA ILE A 482 4.76 8.88 -3.33
C ILE A 482 4.11 8.06 -2.18
N SER A 483 3.42 6.97 -2.51
CA SER A 483 2.82 6.04 -1.55
C SER A 483 3.88 5.33 -0.70
N GLY A 484 4.92 4.81 -1.34
CA GLY A 484 6.10 4.23 -0.68
C GLY A 484 6.81 5.20 0.27
N ALA A 485 6.96 6.46 -0.14
CA ALA A 485 7.54 7.54 0.66
C ALA A 485 6.68 7.86 1.90
N SER A 486 5.37 8.03 1.72
CA SER A 486 4.44 8.26 2.83
C SER A 486 4.45 7.09 3.81
N ARG A 487 4.47 5.83 3.34
CA ARG A 487 4.49 4.64 4.20
C ARG A 487 5.70 4.58 5.13
N LEU A 488 6.88 4.98 4.64
CA LEU A 488 8.10 4.96 5.46
C LEU A 488 8.45 6.35 6.00
N LYS A 489 7.47 7.26 6.14
CA LYS A 489 7.71 8.65 6.54
C LYS A 489 8.56 8.78 7.81
N ARG A 490 8.31 7.93 8.82
CA ARG A 490 9.11 7.86 10.06
C ARG A 490 10.61 7.66 9.79
N ILE A 491 10.95 6.94 8.74
CA ILE A 491 12.31 6.68 8.29
C ILE A 491 12.80 7.83 7.41
N PHE A 492 11.97 8.29 6.46
CA PHE A 492 12.29 9.38 5.54
C PHE A 492 12.64 10.71 6.23
N ASN A 493 12.01 11.03 7.37
CA ASN A 493 12.39 12.20 8.17
C ASN A 493 13.85 12.18 8.65
N ASN A 494 14.48 11.00 8.70
CA ASN A 494 15.85 10.83 9.18
C ASN A 494 16.90 10.68 8.07
N ILE A 495 16.47 10.72 6.79
CA ILE A 495 17.37 10.58 5.63
C ILE A 495 18.24 11.84 5.44
N ASN A 496 17.87 12.97 6.07
CA ASN A 496 18.57 14.25 6.00
C ASN A 496 18.83 14.71 4.55
N SER A 497 17.88 14.42 3.65
CA SER A 497 17.98 14.86 2.26
C SER A 497 17.82 16.37 2.17
N LYS A 498 18.76 17.04 1.48
CA LYS A 498 18.75 18.49 1.23
C LYS A 498 18.07 18.84 -0.09
N VAL A 499 18.00 17.89 -1.02
CA VAL A 499 17.42 18.09 -2.37
C VAL A 499 16.33 17.06 -2.60
N VAL A 500 15.12 17.55 -2.89
CA VAL A 500 13.97 16.73 -3.23
C VAL A 500 13.56 17.01 -4.66
N VAL A 501 13.44 15.96 -5.47
CA VAL A 501 12.93 16.03 -6.85
C VAL A 501 11.62 15.26 -6.92
N ILE A 502 10.56 15.90 -7.39
CA ILE A 502 9.24 15.29 -7.55
C ILE A 502 8.89 15.28 -9.04
N GLU A 503 8.84 14.08 -9.61
CA GLU A 503 8.35 13.85 -10.97
C GLU A 503 6.83 13.67 -10.96
N GLU A 504 6.16 14.07 -12.04
CA GLU A 504 4.70 14.06 -12.17
C GLU A 504 4.00 14.85 -11.06
N ALA A 505 4.67 15.89 -10.53
CA ALA A 505 4.19 16.67 -9.40
C ALA A 505 2.83 17.34 -9.63
N ALA A 506 2.42 17.51 -10.90
CA ALA A 506 1.12 18.03 -11.26
C ALA A 506 -0.04 17.05 -11.00
N GLU A 507 0.22 15.74 -10.98
CA GLU A 507 -0.75 14.66 -10.77
C GLU A 507 -0.83 14.21 -9.30
N VAL A 508 0.04 14.75 -8.44
CA VAL A 508 0.09 14.41 -7.00
C VAL A 508 -0.71 15.43 -6.18
N LEU A 509 -1.48 14.94 -5.20
CA LEU A 509 -2.21 15.81 -4.27
C LEU A 509 -1.23 16.65 -3.44
N GLU A 510 -1.58 17.91 -3.19
CA GLU A 510 -0.75 18.82 -2.37
C GLU A 510 -0.42 18.22 -1.00
N ALA A 511 -1.41 17.61 -0.35
CA ALA A 511 -1.25 16.94 0.94
C ALA A 511 -0.17 15.86 0.93
N GLN A 512 -0.07 15.09 -0.17
CA GLN A 512 0.92 14.04 -0.32
C GLN A 512 2.33 14.63 -0.47
N ILE A 513 2.51 15.65 -1.32
CA ILE A 513 3.80 16.33 -1.49
C ILE A 513 4.27 16.92 -0.16
N VAL A 514 3.41 17.69 0.52
CA VAL A 514 3.71 18.29 1.83
C VAL A 514 4.08 17.23 2.86
N SER A 515 3.42 16.06 2.83
CA SER A 515 3.73 14.97 3.75
C SER A 515 5.09 14.33 3.53
N VAL A 516 5.68 14.37 2.34
CA VAL A 516 6.95 13.65 2.06
C VAL A 516 8.19 14.54 2.10
N ILE A 517 8.03 15.87 2.00
CA ILE A 517 9.15 16.81 2.09
C ILE A 517 9.85 16.65 3.48
N PRO A 518 11.16 16.32 3.52
CA PRO A 518 11.93 16.29 4.76
C PRO A 518 12.14 17.68 5.33
N THR A 519 12.19 17.82 6.66
CA THR A 519 12.44 19.11 7.33
C THR A 519 13.81 19.73 6.99
N THR A 520 14.76 18.91 6.56
CA THR A 520 16.11 19.30 6.11
C THR A 520 16.15 19.77 4.66
N CYS A 521 15.04 19.76 3.93
CA CYS A 521 15.01 20.11 2.52
C CYS A 521 15.38 21.60 2.32
N GLU A 522 16.40 21.85 1.51
CA GLU A 522 16.88 23.18 1.14
C GLU A 522 16.55 23.53 -0.32
N HIS A 523 16.23 22.52 -1.13
CA HIS A 523 15.91 22.67 -2.55
C HIS A 523 14.83 21.66 -2.99
N LEU A 524 13.68 22.17 -3.44
CA LEU A 524 12.56 21.40 -3.97
C LEU A 524 12.45 21.62 -5.48
N ILE A 525 12.44 20.54 -6.26
CA ILE A 525 12.32 20.57 -7.72
C ILE A 525 11.07 19.80 -8.10
N MET A 526 10.10 20.45 -8.73
CA MET A 526 8.85 19.85 -9.17
C MET A 526 8.79 19.86 -10.71
N ILE A 527 8.64 18.68 -11.29
CA ILE A 527 8.54 18.49 -12.74
C ILE A 527 7.18 17.90 -13.03
N GLY A 528 6.40 18.53 -13.92
CA GLY A 528 5.03 18.08 -14.17
C GLY A 528 4.34 18.83 -15.30
N ASP A 529 3.06 18.53 -15.47
CA ASP A 529 2.19 19.19 -16.43
C ASP A 529 0.77 19.37 -15.91
N HIS A 530 0.45 20.58 -15.45
CA HIS A 530 -0.87 20.90 -14.87
C HIS A 530 -1.97 21.07 -15.93
N LEU A 531 -1.63 21.00 -17.22
CA LEU A 531 -2.59 21.00 -18.33
C LEU A 531 -2.98 19.57 -18.77
N GLN A 532 -2.37 18.54 -18.19
CA GLN A 532 -2.73 17.12 -18.39
C GLN A 532 -3.69 16.64 -17.28
N LEU A 533 -3.48 15.42 -16.78
CA LEU A 533 -4.31 14.85 -15.73
C LEU A 533 -4.12 15.63 -14.42
N LYS A 534 -5.20 15.68 -13.66
CA LYS A 534 -5.21 16.24 -12.31
C LYS A 534 -5.19 15.11 -11.29
N PRO A 535 -4.71 15.39 -10.07
CA PRO A 535 -4.80 14.46 -8.96
C PRO A 535 -6.23 13.97 -8.77
N SER A 536 -6.40 12.64 -8.74
CA SER A 536 -7.70 12.03 -8.49
C SER A 536 -8.03 12.08 -7.00
N CYS A 537 -9.18 12.67 -6.66
CA CYS A 537 -9.74 12.61 -5.31
C CYS A 537 -10.71 11.44 -5.22
N SER A 538 -10.47 10.52 -4.29
CA SER A 538 -11.36 9.38 -4.04
C SER A 538 -12.81 9.79 -3.71
N VAL A 539 -13.00 10.99 -3.15
CA VAL A 539 -14.32 11.61 -2.94
C VAL A 539 -14.50 12.80 -3.87
N TYR A 540 -15.21 12.59 -4.98
CA TYR A 540 -15.47 13.61 -6.01
C TYR A 540 -16.08 14.90 -5.45
N GLN A 541 -17.01 14.82 -4.48
CA GLN A 541 -17.62 16.03 -3.90
C GLN A 541 -16.60 16.93 -3.20
N LEU A 542 -15.52 16.37 -2.64
CA LEU A 542 -14.48 17.17 -1.99
C LEU A 542 -13.61 17.88 -3.03
N SER A 543 -13.38 17.26 -4.18
CA SER A 543 -12.72 17.87 -5.33
C SER A 543 -13.47 19.10 -5.82
N GLU A 544 -14.78 18.96 -6.08
CA GLU A 544 -15.62 20.05 -6.61
C GLU A 544 -15.82 21.19 -5.61
N LYS A 545 -16.04 20.87 -4.32
CA LYS A 545 -16.39 21.88 -3.32
C LYS A 545 -15.18 22.62 -2.76
N TYR A 546 -14.05 21.92 -2.61
CA TYR A 546 -12.86 22.45 -1.92
C TYR A 546 -11.62 22.51 -2.81
N ASN A 547 -11.73 22.20 -4.10
CA ASN A 547 -10.61 22.20 -5.06
C ASN A 547 -9.44 21.30 -4.62
N LEU A 548 -9.71 20.17 -3.94
CA LEU A 548 -8.66 19.27 -3.46
C LEU A 548 -7.85 18.61 -4.60
N SER A 549 -8.38 18.58 -5.82
CA SER A 549 -7.65 18.11 -7.00
C SER A 549 -6.68 19.15 -7.58
N VAL A 550 -6.53 20.32 -6.98
CA VAL A 550 -5.49 21.27 -7.40
C VAL A 550 -4.19 20.83 -6.74
N SER A 551 -3.20 20.44 -7.54
CA SER A 551 -1.88 20.06 -7.03
C SER A 551 -1.11 21.26 -6.52
N LEU A 552 -0.09 21.01 -5.68
CA LEU A 552 0.83 22.06 -5.24
C LEU A 552 1.50 22.74 -6.43
N PHE A 553 1.85 21.96 -7.45
CA PHE A 553 2.41 22.44 -8.72
C PHE A 553 1.47 23.45 -9.39
N GLU A 554 0.19 23.07 -9.59
CA GLU A 554 -0.81 23.93 -10.24
C GLU A 554 -1.05 25.22 -9.41
N ARG A 555 -1.18 25.07 -8.09
CA ARG A 555 -1.41 26.20 -7.18
C ARG A 555 -0.26 27.20 -7.21
N MET A 556 0.99 26.73 -7.13
CA MET A 556 2.15 27.62 -7.14
C MET A 556 2.33 28.34 -8.49
N SER A 557 2.11 27.63 -9.60
CA SER A 557 2.15 28.24 -10.94
C SER A 557 1.08 29.34 -11.10
N LYS A 558 -0.15 29.08 -10.64
CA LYS A 558 -1.26 30.06 -10.70
C LYS A 558 -1.08 31.27 -9.80
N ASN A 559 -0.38 31.11 -8.67
CA ASN A 559 -0.10 32.20 -7.74
C ASN A 559 1.08 33.09 -8.19
N GLY A 560 1.57 32.92 -9.42
CA GLY A 560 2.62 33.74 -10.00
C GLY A 560 4.03 33.25 -9.70
N GLY A 561 4.21 32.08 -9.07
CA GLY A 561 5.53 31.49 -8.83
C GLY A 561 6.32 31.27 -10.13
N GLU A 562 7.63 31.44 -10.08
CA GLU A 562 8.50 31.28 -11.25
C GLU A 562 8.56 29.82 -11.73
N TYR A 563 8.28 29.60 -13.01
CA TYR A 563 8.39 28.29 -13.66
C TYR A 563 9.02 28.42 -15.05
N VAL A 564 9.60 27.33 -15.53
CA VAL A 564 10.12 27.22 -16.90
C VAL A 564 9.32 26.17 -17.67
N THR A 565 8.90 26.52 -18.88
CA THR A 565 8.19 25.62 -19.78
C THR A 565 9.12 25.01 -20.82
N LEU A 566 9.14 23.69 -20.92
CA LEU A 566 9.83 22.99 -22.00
C LEU A 566 9.06 23.16 -23.31
N SER A 567 9.71 23.56 -24.40
CA SER A 567 9.02 23.98 -25.62
C SER A 567 9.17 23.02 -26.81
N HIS A 568 10.14 22.10 -26.80
CA HIS A 568 10.43 21.25 -27.97
C HIS A 568 10.01 19.80 -27.77
N GLN A 569 8.97 19.34 -28.46
CA GLN A 569 8.49 17.96 -28.39
C GLN A 569 9.20 17.04 -29.40
N ARG A 570 9.52 15.82 -28.95
CA ARG A 570 10.36 14.83 -29.67
C ARG A 570 9.63 13.52 -29.98
N ARG A 571 8.32 13.42 -29.67
CA ARG A 571 7.54 12.17 -29.68
C ARG A 571 6.51 12.11 -30.81
N MET A 572 5.61 13.08 -30.87
CA MET A 572 4.45 13.07 -31.78
C MET A 572 4.85 13.58 -33.16
N LEU A 573 4.37 12.98 -34.24
CA LEU A 573 4.55 13.54 -35.58
C LEU A 573 3.83 14.91 -35.70
N PRO A 574 4.28 15.83 -36.57
CA PRO A 574 3.73 17.18 -36.68
C PRO A 574 2.21 17.24 -36.92
N ASN A 575 1.68 16.30 -37.71
CA ASN A 575 0.26 16.22 -38.00
C ASN A 575 -0.59 15.63 -36.85
N ILE A 576 0.05 15.07 -35.82
CA ILE A 576 -0.57 14.69 -34.55
C ILE A 576 -0.41 15.83 -33.54
N SER A 577 0.80 16.41 -33.42
CA SER A 577 1.08 17.46 -32.44
C SER A 577 0.30 18.75 -32.70
N GLN A 578 -0.10 19.05 -33.95
CA GLN A 578 -0.96 20.19 -34.26
C GLN A 578 -2.30 20.20 -33.49
N PHE A 579 -2.82 19.03 -33.09
CA PHE A 579 -4.09 18.94 -32.37
C PHE A 579 -3.97 19.38 -30.90
N ILE A 580 -2.76 19.40 -30.34
CA ILE A 580 -2.53 19.82 -28.95
C ILE A 580 -2.01 21.26 -28.85
N THR A 581 -1.64 21.90 -29.95
CA THR A 581 -1.20 23.31 -29.97
C THR A 581 -2.23 24.29 -29.38
N PRO A 582 -3.55 24.10 -29.49
CA PRO A 582 -4.52 24.96 -28.78
C PRO A 582 -4.41 24.89 -27.25
N ILE A 583 -3.91 23.78 -26.70
CA ILE A 583 -3.65 23.60 -25.26
C ILE A 583 -2.25 24.13 -24.91
N TYR A 584 -1.28 23.93 -25.80
CA TYR A 584 0.11 24.38 -25.64
C TYR A 584 0.54 25.29 -26.81
N PRO A 585 0.24 26.60 -26.77
CA PRO A 585 0.50 27.51 -27.89
C PRO A 585 1.98 27.60 -28.28
N ASP A 586 2.88 27.50 -27.30
CA ASP A 586 4.33 27.64 -27.50
C ASP A 586 5.04 26.31 -27.82
N LEU A 587 4.29 25.21 -27.99
CA LEU A 587 4.87 23.90 -28.25
C LEU A 587 5.35 23.77 -29.70
N GLN A 588 6.62 23.44 -29.87
CA GLN A 588 7.28 23.29 -31.17
C GLN A 588 7.74 21.85 -31.40
N ASN A 589 7.81 21.46 -32.67
CA ASN A 589 8.36 20.16 -33.06
C ASN A 589 9.88 20.24 -33.12
N HIS A 590 10.58 19.37 -32.40
CA HIS A 590 12.04 19.25 -32.54
C HIS A 590 12.42 18.76 -33.94
N GLN A 591 13.61 19.15 -34.43
CA GLN A 591 14.08 18.83 -35.78
C GLN A 591 14.01 17.32 -36.08
N SER A 592 14.43 16.47 -35.13
CA SER A 592 14.35 15.01 -35.28
C SER A 592 12.94 14.47 -35.53
N THR A 593 11.91 15.15 -35.04
CA THR A 593 10.51 14.79 -35.29
C THR A 593 10.09 15.17 -36.72
N ILE A 594 10.52 16.35 -37.17
CA ILE A 594 10.27 16.84 -38.53
C ILE A 594 10.95 15.93 -39.54
N ASP A 595 12.21 15.54 -39.28
CA ASP A 595 12.97 14.62 -40.12
C ASP A 595 12.28 13.26 -40.22
N ARG A 596 11.80 12.72 -39.08
CA ARG A 596 11.03 11.48 -39.05
C ARG A 596 9.76 11.56 -39.90
N PHE A 597 9.03 12.67 -39.80
CA PHE A 597 7.83 12.90 -40.60
C PHE A 597 8.12 12.99 -42.10
N ASN A 598 9.20 13.67 -42.48
CA ASN A 598 9.63 13.77 -43.87
C ASN A 598 10.04 12.41 -44.45
N LEU A 599 10.61 11.53 -43.63
CA LEU A 599 11.00 10.17 -44.01
C LEU A 599 9.80 9.20 -44.08
N SER A 600 8.93 9.21 -43.08
CA SER A 600 7.79 8.28 -43.00
C SER A 600 6.63 8.68 -43.90
N GLY A 601 6.52 9.98 -44.21
CA GLY A 601 5.35 10.56 -44.87
C GLY A 601 4.11 10.55 -43.97
N PRO A 602 2.98 11.06 -44.48
CA PRO A 602 1.74 11.24 -43.72
C PRO A 602 0.81 10.02 -43.72
N LYS A 603 1.26 8.85 -44.21
CA LYS A 603 0.40 7.67 -44.44
C LYS A 603 0.98 6.43 -43.77
N LEU A 604 0.09 5.59 -43.27
CA LEU A 604 0.41 4.23 -42.83
C LEU A 604 0.14 3.24 -43.97
N ASN A 605 0.82 2.10 -43.98
CA ASN A 605 0.55 1.03 -44.93
C ASN A 605 -0.91 0.58 -44.80
N GLY A 606 -1.64 0.53 -45.92
CA GLY A 606 -3.06 0.22 -45.94
C GLY A 606 -3.98 1.38 -45.55
N PHE A 607 -3.48 2.60 -45.39
CA PHE A 607 -4.27 3.79 -45.04
C PHE A 607 -3.96 4.99 -45.95
N THR A 608 -4.94 5.89 -46.11
CA THR A 608 -4.80 7.16 -46.84
C THR A 608 -4.19 8.30 -46.00
N SER A 609 -4.16 8.15 -44.67
CA SER A 609 -3.65 9.07 -43.64
C SER A 609 -3.17 8.24 -42.44
N ASN A 610 -2.33 8.79 -41.58
CA ASN A 610 -1.98 8.18 -40.28
C ASN A 610 -2.84 8.73 -39.12
N VAL A 611 -3.77 9.65 -39.39
CA VAL A 611 -4.75 10.20 -38.44
C VAL A 611 -6.15 10.12 -39.05
N TYR A 612 -7.09 9.56 -38.28
CA TYR A 612 -8.52 9.49 -38.63
C TYR A 612 -9.41 9.69 -37.41
N PHE A 613 -10.59 10.25 -37.65
CA PHE A 613 -11.69 10.25 -36.70
C PHE A 613 -12.86 9.47 -37.30
N LEU A 614 -13.18 8.31 -36.73
CA LEU A 614 -14.29 7.48 -37.17
C LEU A 614 -15.54 7.82 -36.36
N SER A 615 -16.59 8.30 -37.04
CA SER A 615 -17.89 8.56 -36.43
C SER A 615 -18.86 7.42 -36.70
N HIS A 616 -19.63 7.03 -35.68
CA HIS A 616 -20.77 6.12 -35.80
C HIS A 616 -21.91 6.57 -34.88
N GLN A 617 -23.10 6.00 -35.06
CA GLN A 617 -24.31 6.30 -34.27
C GLN A 617 -24.82 5.11 -33.44
N VAL A 618 -23.99 4.09 -33.23
CA VAL A 618 -24.33 2.94 -32.39
C VAL A 618 -24.19 3.30 -30.91
N TYR A 619 -25.29 3.20 -30.17
CA TYR A 619 -25.36 3.49 -28.74
C TYR A 619 -24.61 2.45 -27.87
N GLU A 620 -24.25 2.87 -26.66
CA GLU A 620 -23.67 2.02 -25.62
C GLU A 620 -24.69 0.98 -25.08
N ASP A 621 -24.18 -0.10 -24.48
CA ASP A 621 -25.00 -1.16 -23.89
C ASP A 621 -25.64 -0.72 -22.55
N ASP A 622 -26.96 -0.86 -22.41
CA ASP A 622 -27.73 -0.55 -21.19
C ASP A 622 -27.64 -1.62 -20.07
N LYS A 623 -26.45 -2.07 -19.69
CA LYS A 623 -26.32 -2.99 -18.54
C LYS A 623 -26.43 -2.25 -17.20
N GLN A 624 -27.54 -2.45 -16.49
CA GLN A 624 -27.88 -1.80 -15.20
C GLN A 624 -26.95 -2.16 -14.01
N ASP A 625 -26.15 -3.23 -14.09
CA ASP A 625 -25.36 -3.74 -12.96
C ASP A 625 -23.88 -3.32 -12.94
N SER A 626 -23.38 -2.70 -14.03
CA SER A 626 -21.99 -2.23 -14.15
C SER A 626 -21.90 -0.72 -13.92
N VAL A 627 -20.93 -0.27 -13.11
CA VAL A 627 -20.63 1.16 -12.93
C VAL A 627 -19.94 1.75 -14.17
N SER A 628 -19.33 0.90 -15.00
CA SER A 628 -18.59 1.29 -16.22
C SER A 628 -19.39 1.02 -17.49
N LYS A 629 -19.22 1.89 -18.50
CA LYS A 629 -19.92 1.86 -19.79
C LYS A 629 -19.21 0.95 -20.80
N VAL A 630 -19.96 0.41 -21.76
CA VAL A 630 -19.47 -0.52 -22.79
C VAL A 630 -20.15 -0.23 -24.12
N ASN A 631 -19.38 -0.19 -25.20
CA ASN A 631 -19.88 -0.18 -26.58
C ASN A 631 -19.33 -1.39 -27.35
N LYS A 632 -20.17 -2.41 -27.56
CA LYS A 632 -19.78 -3.63 -28.30
C LYS A 632 -19.37 -3.37 -29.74
N HIS A 633 -19.99 -2.38 -30.38
CA HIS A 633 -19.69 -2.05 -31.77
C HIS A 633 -18.25 -1.54 -31.88
N GLU A 634 -17.89 -0.56 -31.05
CA GLU A 634 -16.51 -0.05 -30.96
C GLU A 634 -15.51 -1.14 -30.59
N ALA A 635 -15.84 -1.97 -29.59
CA ALA A 635 -14.93 -3.03 -29.14
C ALA A 635 -14.64 -4.05 -30.25
N THR A 636 -15.65 -4.41 -31.04
CA THR A 636 -15.48 -5.31 -32.19
C THR A 636 -14.70 -4.62 -33.30
N PHE A 637 -15.04 -3.36 -33.61
CA PHE A 637 -14.39 -2.60 -34.66
C PHE A 637 -12.89 -2.42 -34.41
N VAL A 638 -12.48 -2.05 -33.19
CA VAL A 638 -11.07 -1.81 -32.87
C VAL A 638 -10.24 -3.09 -32.93
N ILE A 639 -10.80 -4.24 -32.55
CA ILE A 639 -10.13 -5.54 -32.69
C ILE A 639 -9.95 -5.93 -34.17
N GLU A 640 -10.98 -5.75 -34.99
CA GLU A 640 -10.86 -6.00 -36.44
C GLU A 640 -9.90 -5.02 -37.12
N LEU A 641 -9.88 -3.76 -36.68
CA LEU A 641 -8.91 -2.77 -37.14
C LEU A 641 -7.48 -3.17 -36.77
N ALA A 642 -7.25 -3.65 -35.54
CA ALA A 642 -5.94 -4.14 -35.12
C ALA A 642 -5.50 -5.35 -35.97
N SER A 643 -6.39 -6.32 -36.23
CA SER A 643 -6.10 -7.44 -37.15
C SER A 643 -5.76 -6.94 -38.55
N TYR A 644 -6.50 -5.95 -39.07
CA TYR A 644 -6.21 -5.34 -40.36
C TYR A 644 -4.81 -4.69 -40.38
N ILE A 645 -4.46 -3.92 -39.36
CA ILE A 645 -3.13 -3.26 -39.25
C ILE A 645 -2.03 -4.32 -39.23
N ILE A 646 -2.16 -5.38 -38.45
CA ILE A 646 -1.17 -6.47 -38.41
C ILE A 646 -1.00 -7.12 -39.79
N LYS A 647 -2.11 -7.32 -40.53
CA LYS A 647 -2.08 -7.84 -41.90
C LYS A 647 -1.38 -6.91 -42.91
N GLN A 648 -1.20 -5.63 -42.59
CA GLN A 648 -0.39 -4.70 -43.38
C GLN A 648 1.12 -4.79 -43.08
N GLY A 649 1.53 -5.68 -42.17
CA GLY A 649 2.93 -5.95 -41.83
C GLY A 649 3.46 -5.21 -40.61
N TYR A 650 2.58 -4.63 -39.77
CA TYR A 650 2.96 -4.05 -38.48
C TYR A 650 3.07 -5.12 -37.41
N ASN A 651 3.99 -4.93 -36.45
CA ASN A 651 4.12 -5.85 -35.33
C ASN A 651 2.99 -5.60 -34.32
N PRO A 652 2.43 -6.65 -33.70
CA PRO A 652 1.43 -6.49 -32.64
C PRO A 652 1.90 -5.64 -31.46
N GLU A 653 3.18 -5.75 -31.08
CA GLU A 653 3.83 -5.01 -29.98
C GLU A 653 3.84 -3.48 -30.20
N ASP A 654 3.74 -3.02 -31.45
CA ASP A 654 3.68 -1.59 -31.79
C ASP A 654 2.25 -1.01 -31.68
N ILE A 655 1.24 -1.84 -31.37
CA ILE A 655 -0.18 -1.46 -31.38
C ILE A 655 -0.73 -1.44 -29.96
N ILE A 656 -1.12 -0.25 -29.51
CA ILE A 656 -1.75 -0.04 -28.20
C ILE A 656 -3.18 0.48 -28.40
N ILE A 657 -4.14 -0.14 -27.70
CA ILE A 657 -5.55 0.28 -27.69
C ILE A 657 -5.86 0.92 -26.34
N LEU A 658 -6.27 2.19 -26.36
CA LEU A 658 -6.65 2.94 -25.16
C LEU A 658 -8.16 3.14 -25.09
N THR A 659 -8.73 3.05 -23.89
CA THR A 659 -10.15 3.33 -23.65
C THR A 659 -10.35 3.90 -22.23
N PRO A 660 -11.22 4.92 -22.05
CA PRO A 660 -11.42 5.55 -20.74
C PRO A 660 -12.32 4.74 -19.79
N TYR A 661 -12.92 3.63 -20.24
CA TYR A 661 -13.88 2.85 -19.45
C TYR A 661 -13.36 1.42 -19.21
N SER A 662 -13.19 1.04 -17.94
CA SER A 662 -12.75 -0.31 -17.55
C SER A 662 -13.68 -1.42 -18.06
N GLY A 663 -14.99 -1.15 -18.15
CA GLY A 663 -15.95 -2.07 -18.76
C GLY A 663 -15.65 -2.33 -20.24
N GLN A 664 -15.27 -1.27 -20.98
CA GLN A 664 -14.88 -1.36 -22.38
C GLN A 664 -13.56 -2.11 -22.54
N LEU A 665 -12.57 -1.85 -21.67
CA LEU A 665 -11.29 -2.56 -21.64
C LEU A 665 -11.51 -4.08 -21.48
N LEU A 666 -12.29 -4.50 -20.47
CA LEU A 666 -12.60 -5.92 -20.24
C LEU A 666 -13.30 -6.55 -21.45
N LYS A 667 -14.16 -5.79 -22.13
CA LYS A 667 -14.85 -6.27 -23.32
C LYS A 667 -13.89 -6.46 -24.50
N ILE A 668 -12.99 -5.49 -24.73
CA ILE A 668 -11.94 -5.58 -25.76
C ILE A 668 -11.04 -6.78 -25.49
N ARG A 669 -10.59 -6.98 -24.24
CA ARG A 669 -9.78 -8.15 -23.83
C ARG A 669 -10.51 -9.48 -24.08
N SER A 670 -11.80 -9.55 -23.73
CA SER A 670 -12.62 -10.74 -23.99
C SER A 670 -12.73 -11.05 -25.49
N LEU A 671 -12.85 -10.04 -26.34
CA LEU A 671 -12.90 -10.20 -27.80
C LEU A 671 -11.53 -10.59 -28.37
N LYS A 672 -10.44 -9.96 -27.91
CA LYS A 672 -9.05 -10.35 -28.23
C LYS A 672 -8.83 -11.84 -27.98
N ASN A 673 -9.19 -12.34 -26.81
CA ASN A 673 -8.98 -13.74 -26.41
C ASN A 673 -9.84 -14.76 -27.18
N SER A 674 -10.98 -14.32 -27.73
CA SER A 674 -11.88 -15.18 -28.51
C SER A 674 -11.68 -15.04 -30.02
N HIS A 675 -10.74 -14.20 -30.46
CA HIS A 675 -10.51 -13.95 -31.88
C HIS A 675 -9.87 -15.18 -32.55
N PRO A 676 -10.38 -15.63 -33.71
CA PRO A 676 -9.90 -16.84 -34.40
C PRO A 676 -8.44 -16.74 -34.86
N GLU A 677 -7.95 -15.53 -35.11
CA GLU A 677 -6.55 -15.29 -35.43
C GLU A 677 -5.78 -15.04 -34.12
N LYS A 678 -4.99 -16.02 -33.66
CA LYS A 678 -4.06 -15.89 -32.50
C LYS A 678 -2.90 -14.89 -32.76
N LEU A 679 -3.10 -13.91 -33.64
CA LEU A 679 -2.12 -12.89 -34.04
C LEU A 679 -1.94 -11.80 -32.96
N LEU A 680 -2.90 -11.67 -32.04
CA LEU A 680 -2.87 -10.73 -30.92
C LEU A 680 -2.36 -11.44 -29.64
N LYS A 681 -1.22 -12.14 -29.72
CA LYS A 681 -0.54 -12.64 -28.52
C LYS A 681 0.36 -11.52 -27.99
N GLU A 682 0.28 -11.33 -26.67
CA GLU A 682 0.76 -10.20 -25.86
C GLU A 682 -0.21 -9.04 -25.82
#